data_AF-A0A934JPI1-F1
#
_entry.id   AF-A0A934JPI1-F1
#
_cell.length_a   1.000
_cell.length_b   1.000
_cell.length_c   1.000
_cell.angle_alpha   90.00
_cell.angle_beta   90.00
_cell.angle_gamma   90.00
#
_symmetry.space_group_name_H-M   'P 1'
#
loop_
_entity.id
_entity.type
_entity.pdbx_description
1 polymer ?
#
loop_
_entity_poly.entity_id
_entity_poly.type
_entity_poly.pdbx_seq_one_letter_code
_entity_poly.pdbx_strand_id
1 'polypeptide(L)'
;MQGKFSVNGHGAATYSIGIAVPPGIGGLEPILSLEYNSQSKSGPLGMGWSYGGLQSISRCGQSKLLEGDDFTPGIHFTNDDRYCLNGERLITDGTYGANGTTYVTETDKWVKVQSVGTCGNGPCAFYVTDAQGTKHGFGSGSTNSPFNAIGRDERLHFPLTSTEDRNGNVIIYDYQRLADGETLLKGIRYNHRWDLGNISQREVVFNYATRPDISKHYMDGQLYKSTQRLTSITTFAAAQLIQSYQLSYDTSPTTNRSRMTSIQRCGTNDCLPATVFDYKDSASSALAHTFNNAIGGWSDVGSSLQHQYIPFDYDLDGRTDLIQIYKKTENDDAYSTVWLKGDTGFEQGPVSYMGGWTGPGSSDQRRYLAMDHDRDGRTDIIEVYKGGNGSTKSHVWRNSGSGFESGSISTIGGWADIGSADQRRYLVFDANKDGWTDIIEIWKSGSDTTSAKAWLNQQGNGFENHVGSHPIGGWTDVGSAKSRRYLTVDVNGDGMTDILEIYYAGNNETRVSSWLSNGAGFTGGSNNTLGDWVDLGAANGHQFYPMDVNGDGLPDLVKTFQGNGDDTGASIFWNTGTQFVKNSVDSSLGSWKNTDGSDPHAHRYLPMDVNGDGKADFVKLYNGTSTQTHAEMWYGSNDGFIQGARLYIGGWSNTNGANARRYLPMDTNGDGVAEIVELYNKGGGYTGATNWQFNRQADQDQIIAITDG
;
A
#
# COMPACT_ATOMS: atom_id res chain seq x y z
N MET A 1 -28.23 11.40 20.54
CA MET A 1 -28.13 12.80 20.04
C MET A 1 -28.33 12.75 18.55
N GLN A 2 -29.07 13.66 17.93
CA GLN A 2 -29.34 13.52 16.50
C GLN A 2 -28.07 13.83 15.67
N GLY A 3 -27.54 12.81 15.00
CA GLY A 3 -26.52 12.98 13.95
C GLY A 3 -27.14 13.02 12.56
N LYS A 4 -26.30 13.16 11.54
CA LYS A 4 -26.71 13.19 10.14
C LYS A 4 -25.97 12.13 9.33
N PHE A 5 -26.72 11.14 8.84
CA PHE A 5 -26.23 10.14 7.89
C PHE A 5 -26.30 10.66 6.45
N SER A 6 -25.31 10.29 5.63
CA SER A 6 -25.30 10.51 4.18
C SER A 6 -24.43 9.46 3.48
N VAL A 7 -24.56 9.36 2.16
CA VAL A 7 -23.56 8.71 1.29
C VAL A 7 -22.92 9.80 0.44
N ASN A 8 -21.59 9.82 0.34
CA ASN A 8 -20.88 10.84 -0.45
C ASN A 8 -20.77 10.45 -1.94
N GLY A 9 -20.25 11.35 -2.78
CA GLY A 9 -20.09 11.11 -4.22
C GLY A 9 -19.12 9.99 -4.59
N HIS A 10 -18.32 9.49 -3.64
CA HIS A 10 -17.39 8.37 -3.79
C HIS A 10 -17.94 7.07 -3.20
N GLY A 11 -19.23 7.02 -2.86
CA GLY A 11 -19.90 5.85 -2.32
C GLY A 11 -19.63 5.56 -0.84
N ALA A 12 -18.91 6.43 -0.13
CA ALA A 12 -18.63 6.22 1.29
C ALA A 12 -19.84 6.59 2.15
N ALA A 13 -20.15 5.75 3.15
CA ALA A 13 -21.11 6.07 4.19
C ALA A 13 -20.50 7.12 5.14
N THR A 14 -21.23 8.19 5.43
CA THR A 14 -20.79 9.26 6.32
C THR A 14 -21.80 9.53 7.42
N TYR A 15 -21.31 9.91 8.60
CA TYR A 15 -22.16 10.27 9.75
C TYR A 15 -21.55 11.43 10.54
N SER A 16 -22.33 12.49 10.75
CA SER A 16 -21.89 13.70 11.43
C SER A 16 -22.61 13.89 12.76
N ILE A 17 -21.88 14.10 13.86
CA ILE A 17 -22.44 14.54 15.15
C ILE A 17 -21.83 15.89 15.52
N GLY A 18 -22.67 16.92 15.57
CA GLY A 18 -22.28 18.24 16.04
C GLY A 18 -21.94 18.26 17.54
N ILE A 19 -20.83 18.89 17.89
CA ILE A 19 -20.44 19.18 19.26
C ILE A 19 -20.95 20.57 19.61
N ALA A 20 -22.04 20.65 20.37
CA ALA A 20 -22.53 21.93 20.87
C ALA A 20 -21.48 22.55 21.80
N VAL A 21 -21.17 23.82 21.57
CA VAL A 21 -20.30 24.65 22.42
C VAL A 21 -21.11 25.82 22.96
N PRO A 22 -20.71 26.43 24.10
CA PRO A 22 -21.32 27.68 24.55
C PRO A 22 -21.29 28.76 23.45
N PRO A 23 -22.32 29.62 23.34
CA PRO A 23 -22.34 30.68 22.34
C PRO A 23 -21.17 31.66 22.50
N GLY A 24 -20.65 32.12 21.36
CA GLY A 24 -19.61 33.13 21.25
C GLY A 24 -20.17 34.55 21.17
N ILE A 25 -19.32 35.53 21.46
CA ILE A 25 -19.65 36.95 21.27
C ILE A 25 -19.75 37.23 19.76
N GLY A 26 -20.83 37.87 19.33
CA GLY A 26 -21.04 38.20 17.91
C GLY A 26 -21.32 36.98 17.02
N GLY A 27 -21.61 35.81 17.60
CA GLY A 27 -21.78 34.55 16.87
C GLY A 27 -20.46 33.89 16.44
N LEU A 28 -19.32 34.37 16.96
CA LEU A 28 -18.01 33.76 16.73
C LEU A 28 -17.74 32.66 17.76
N GLU A 29 -18.19 31.45 17.47
CA GLU A 29 -17.89 30.22 18.20
C GLU A 29 -17.26 29.16 17.29
N PRO A 30 -16.47 28.21 17.84
CA PRO A 30 -15.94 27.12 17.03
C PRO A 30 -17.07 26.19 16.58
N ILE A 31 -17.08 25.87 15.28
CA ILE A 31 -17.95 24.84 14.72
C ILE A 31 -17.21 23.52 14.82
N LEU A 32 -17.71 22.60 15.63
CA LEU A 32 -17.07 21.30 15.88
C LEU A 32 -18.05 20.17 15.65
N SER A 33 -17.52 19.07 15.12
CA SER A 33 -18.26 17.83 14.91
C SER A 33 -17.34 16.63 15.02
N LEU A 34 -17.93 15.46 15.24
CA LEU A 34 -17.28 14.17 15.05
C LEU A 34 -17.86 13.58 13.76
N GLU A 35 -16.97 13.28 12.82
CA GLU A 35 -17.33 12.88 11.46
C GLU A 35 -16.83 11.47 11.21
N TYR A 36 -17.76 10.57 10.92
CA TYR A 36 -17.47 9.23 10.43
C TYR A 36 -17.47 9.22 8.90
N ASN A 37 -16.53 8.51 8.29
CA ASN A 37 -16.51 8.17 6.88
C ASN A 37 -15.94 6.75 6.73
N SER A 38 -16.68 5.87 6.07
CA SER A 38 -16.35 4.44 5.94
C SER A 38 -15.03 4.17 5.20
N GLN A 39 -14.51 5.13 4.45
CA GLN A 39 -13.23 5.04 3.74
C GLN A 39 -12.07 5.74 4.49
N SER A 40 -12.33 6.31 5.68
CA SER A 40 -11.30 7.02 6.46
C SER A 40 -10.45 6.07 7.31
N LYS A 41 -9.14 6.35 7.37
CA LYS A 41 -8.17 5.62 8.18
C LYS A 41 -8.37 5.86 9.70
N SER A 42 -7.65 5.10 10.51
CA SER A 42 -7.57 5.29 11.96
C SER A 42 -7.03 6.67 12.32
N GLY A 43 -7.70 7.37 13.23
CA GLY A 43 -7.24 8.63 13.79
C GLY A 43 -7.28 8.65 15.32
N PRO A 44 -7.14 9.84 15.94
CA PRO A 44 -7.29 9.99 17.39
C PRO A 44 -8.72 9.69 17.89
N LEU A 45 -9.70 9.49 17.01
CA LEU A 45 -11.07 9.10 17.35
C LEU A 45 -11.38 7.63 17.01
N GLY A 46 -10.37 6.82 16.69
CA GLY A 46 -10.54 5.44 16.23
C GLY A 46 -10.80 5.33 14.72
N MET A 47 -11.14 4.12 14.28
CA MET A 47 -11.36 3.81 12.86
C MET A 47 -12.54 4.56 12.25
N GLY A 48 -12.30 5.19 11.10
CA GLY A 48 -13.32 5.90 10.33
C GLY A 48 -13.75 7.25 10.91
N TRP A 49 -13.32 7.63 12.12
CA TRP A 49 -13.74 8.86 12.80
C TRP A 49 -12.68 9.95 12.77
N SER A 50 -13.12 11.18 12.56
CA SER A 50 -12.27 12.38 12.48
C SER A 50 -12.95 13.61 13.10
N TYR A 51 -12.16 14.67 13.34
CA TYR A 51 -12.69 15.96 13.75
C TYR A 51 -13.27 16.68 12.53
N GLY A 52 -14.52 17.14 12.64
CA GLY A 52 -15.12 18.06 11.69
C GLY A 52 -15.03 19.51 12.16
N GLY A 53 -14.99 20.43 11.19
CA GLY A 53 -14.94 21.88 11.43
C GLY A 53 -13.56 22.46 11.73
N LEU A 54 -12.51 21.62 11.75
CA LEU A 54 -11.12 22.06 11.82
C LEU A 54 -10.52 22.16 10.42
N GLN A 55 -9.79 23.24 10.16
CA GLN A 55 -9.06 23.43 8.90
C GLN A 55 -7.56 23.23 9.12
N SER A 56 -6.85 22.89 8.04
CA SER A 56 -5.39 22.82 8.05
C SER A 56 -4.82 23.16 6.68
N ILE A 57 -3.64 23.76 6.68
CA ILE A 57 -2.73 23.71 5.53
C ILE A 57 -1.72 22.59 5.79
N SER A 58 -1.41 21.78 4.79
CA SER A 58 -0.40 20.72 4.89
C SER A 58 0.60 20.85 3.76
N ARG A 59 1.82 20.31 3.95
CA ARG A 59 2.66 19.97 2.81
C ARG A 59 1.96 18.88 1.98
N CYS A 60 2.16 18.93 0.67
CA CYS A 60 1.70 17.95 -0.29
C CYS A 60 2.74 17.86 -1.43
N GLY A 61 2.70 16.79 -2.22
CA GLY A 61 3.59 16.63 -3.38
C GLY A 61 3.16 17.45 -4.59
N GLN A 62 4.03 17.52 -5.58
CA GLN A 62 3.66 17.98 -6.92
C GLN A 62 2.77 16.96 -7.62
N SER A 63 2.11 17.39 -8.68
CA SER A 63 1.30 16.53 -9.53
C SER A 63 1.74 16.67 -10.98
N LYS A 64 1.76 15.56 -11.71
CA LYS A 64 2.03 15.59 -13.15
C LYS A 64 1.14 16.56 -13.92
N LEU A 65 -0.13 16.71 -13.50
CA LEU A 65 -1.10 17.61 -14.13
C LEU A 65 -0.65 19.07 -14.15
N LEU A 66 -0.04 19.55 -13.06
CA LEU A 66 0.35 20.95 -12.90
C LEU A 66 1.82 21.20 -13.24
N GLU A 67 2.70 20.23 -12.95
CA GLU A 67 4.14 20.36 -13.10
C GLU A 67 4.73 19.67 -14.36
N GLY A 68 3.95 18.85 -15.07
CA GLY A 68 4.40 18.11 -16.27
C GLY A 68 5.22 16.86 -15.92
N ASP A 69 6.07 16.41 -16.85
CA ASP A 69 6.87 15.19 -16.68
C ASP A 69 7.99 15.34 -15.62
N ASP A 70 8.46 16.56 -15.36
CA ASP A 70 9.51 16.87 -14.38
C ASP A 70 8.94 17.21 -12.98
N PHE A 71 7.97 16.42 -12.49
CA PHE A 71 7.34 16.65 -11.18
C PHE A 71 7.96 15.82 -10.05
N THR A 72 8.02 16.38 -8.83
CA THR A 72 8.46 15.71 -7.61
C THR A 72 7.27 15.35 -6.71
N PRO A 73 6.75 14.12 -6.79
CA PRO A 73 5.71 13.61 -5.89
C PRO A 73 6.24 13.35 -4.47
N GLY A 74 5.32 13.17 -3.51
CA GLY A 74 5.67 12.94 -2.10
C GLY A 74 6.07 14.23 -1.36
N ILE A 75 6.53 14.08 -0.12
CA ILE A 75 7.01 15.19 0.72
C ILE A 75 8.48 14.93 1.03
N HIS A 76 9.36 15.81 0.59
CA HIS A 76 10.82 15.67 0.73
C HIS A 76 11.46 16.81 1.53
N PHE A 77 10.66 17.75 2.02
CA PHE A 77 11.12 18.96 2.72
C PHE A 77 12.05 19.84 1.87
N THR A 78 11.85 19.82 0.54
CA THR A 78 12.57 20.67 -0.42
C THR A 78 11.71 21.83 -0.90
N ASN A 79 12.24 22.63 -1.83
CA ASN A 79 11.48 23.69 -2.52
C ASN A 79 10.49 23.14 -3.56
N ASP A 80 10.54 21.85 -3.85
CA ASP A 80 9.60 21.19 -4.74
C ASP A 80 8.30 20.83 -4.04
N ASP A 81 8.33 20.69 -2.71
CA ASP A 81 7.14 20.50 -1.90
C ASP A 81 6.12 21.62 -2.12
N ARG A 82 4.87 21.23 -2.01
CA ARG A 82 3.70 22.05 -2.26
C ARG A 82 2.87 22.21 -1.01
N TYR A 83 1.97 23.19 -0.98
CA TYR A 83 1.04 23.40 0.13
C TYR A 83 -0.39 23.21 -0.33
N CYS A 84 -1.19 22.58 0.52
CA CYS A 84 -2.59 22.28 0.25
C CYS A 84 -3.47 22.77 1.41
N LEU A 85 -4.49 23.58 1.13
CA LEU A 85 -5.48 24.03 2.11
C LEU A 85 -6.65 23.03 2.10
N ASN A 86 -6.83 22.31 3.21
CA ASN A 86 -7.83 21.25 3.35
C ASN A 86 -7.77 20.22 2.19
N GLY A 87 -6.56 19.87 1.76
CA GLY A 87 -6.30 18.93 0.65
C GLY A 87 -6.27 19.58 -0.74
N GLU A 88 -6.69 20.84 -0.89
CA GLU A 88 -6.68 21.51 -2.18
C GLU A 88 -5.39 22.30 -2.42
N ARG A 89 -4.78 22.10 -3.60
CA ARG A 89 -3.51 22.68 -4.00
C ARG A 89 -3.53 24.22 -3.96
N LEU A 90 -2.51 24.82 -3.35
CA LEU A 90 -2.27 26.26 -3.37
C LEU A 90 -1.38 26.67 -4.54
N ILE A 91 -1.85 27.62 -5.34
CA ILE A 91 -1.22 28.15 -6.55
C ILE A 91 -0.81 29.62 -6.33
N THR A 92 0.34 30.01 -6.87
CA THR A 92 0.86 31.39 -6.76
C THR A 92 1.61 31.78 -8.04
N ASP A 93 1.67 33.08 -8.33
CA ASP A 93 2.53 33.70 -9.34
C ASP A 93 3.87 34.21 -8.76
N GLY A 94 4.03 34.15 -7.43
CA GLY A 94 5.25 34.52 -6.72
C GLY A 94 6.21 33.36 -6.49
N THR A 95 7.29 33.61 -5.73
CA THR A 95 8.21 32.54 -5.30
C THR A 95 7.52 31.62 -4.30
N TYR A 96 7.29 30.36 -4.69
CA TYR A 96 6.62 29.36 -3.86
C TYR A 96 7.32 29.16 -2.52
N GLY A 97 6.56 29.12 -1.42
CA GLY A 97 7.06 28.92 -0.06
C GLY A 97 7.78 30.12 0.58
N ALA A 98 8.13 31.16 -0.19
CA ALA A 98 8.82 32.33 0.34
C ALA A 98 7.94 33.14 1.32
N ASN A 99 8.58 33.88 2.23
CA ASN A 99 7.87 34.75 3.17
C ASN A 99 7.10 35.85 2.43
N GLY A 100 5.81 36.01 2.75
CA GLY A 100 4.94 37.03 2.18
C GLY A 100 4.25 36.65 0.87
N THR A 101 4.59 35.49 0.28
CA THR A 101 3.96 34.97 -0.94
C THR A 101 2.46 34.79 -0.74
N THR A 102 1.69 35.17 -1.75
CA THR A 102 0.23 35.03 -1.75
C THR A 102 -0.21 33.91 -2.66
N TYR A 103 -1.20 33.13 -2.23
CA TYR A 103 -1.73 31.99 -2.97
C TYR A 103 -3.25 32.09 -3.11
N VAL A 104 -3.74 31.43 -4.14
CA VAL A 104 -5.14 31.03 -4.33
C VAL A 104 -5.23 29.51 -4.32
N THR A 105 -6.43 28.95 -4.16
CA THR A 105 -6.69 27.52 -4.35
C THR A 105 -6.78 27.20 -5.85
N GLU A 106 -6.44 25.98 -6.24
CA GLU A 106 -6.51 25.50 -7.63
C GLU A 106 -7.91 25.71 -8.24
N THR A 107 -8.97 25.36 -7.51
CA THR A 107 -10.32 25.86 -7.79
C THR A 107 -10.54 27.09 -6.93
N ASP A 108 -10.69 28.27 -7.54
CA ASP A 108 -10.79 29.52 -6.78
C ASP A 108 -12.02 29.53 -5.85
N LYS A 109 -11.75 29.58 -4.54
CA LYS A 109 -12.74 29.64 -3.45
C LYS A 109 -12.89 31.04 -2.86
N TRP A 110 -12.39 32.08 -3.53
CA TRP A 110 -12.42 33.46 -3.06
C TRP A 110 -11.73 33.65 -1.70
N VAL A 111 -10.67 32.86 -1.47
CA VAL A 111 -9.80 32.95 -0.30
C VAL A 111 -8.46 33.53 -0.69
N LYS A 112 -7.88 34.37 0.17
CA LYS A 112 -6.51 34.85 0.02
C LYS A 112 -5.63 34.16 1.06
N VAL A 113 -4.67 33.37 0.61
CA VAL A 113 -3.68 32.74 1.48
C VAL A 113 -2.37 33.52 1.41
N GLN A 114 -1.69 33.72 2.53
CA GLN A 114 -0.38 34.36 2.59
C GLN A 114 0.57 33.58 3.51
N SER A 115 1.76 33.24 3.02
CA SER A 115 2.83 32.64 3.83
C SER A 115 3.53 33.67 4.72
N VAL A 116 3.95 33.24 5.90
CA VAL A 116 4.62 34.09 6.90
C VAL A 116 5.82 33.39 7.53
N GLY A 117 6.93 34.13 7.63
CA GLY A 117 8.19 33.66 8.20
C GLY A 117 8.89 32.63 7.32
N THR A 118 10.05 32.18 7.79
CA THR A 118 10.85 31.13 7.13
C THR A 118 11.35 30.16 8.20
N CYS A 119 10.97 28.89 8.07
CA CYS A 119 11.26 27.78 8.96
C CYS A 119 11.83 26.64 8.10
N GLY A 120 13.16 26.45 8.16
CA GLY A 120 13.89 25.65 7.18
C GLY A 120 13.74 26.24 5.76
N ASN A 121 13.44 25.40 4.79
CA ASN A 121 13.20 25.81 3.39
C ASN A 121 11.75 26.29 3.11
N GLY A 122 10.87 26.34 4.10
CA GLY A 122 9.45 26.71 3.90
C GLY A 122 8.97 27.82 4.84
N PRO A 123 7.67 28.15 4.80
CA PRO A 123 7.09 29.15 5.68
C PRO A 123 6.92 28.62 7.10
N CYS A 124 6.86 29.53 8.06
CA CYS A 124 6.53 29.19 9.44
C CYS A 124 5.01 29.15 9.66
N ALA A 125 4.23 29.97 8.97
CA ALA A 125 2.81 30.04 9.17
C ALA A 125 2.11 30.47 7.88
N PHE A 126 0.78 30.36 7.88
CA PHE A 126 -0.06 30.98 6.87
C PHE A 126 -1.17 31.78 7.52
N TYR A 127 -1.60 32.84 6.85
CA TYR A 127 -2.88 33.49 7.10
C TYR A 127 -3.79 33.30 5.90
N VAL A 128 -5.03 32.91 6.16
CA VAL A 128 -6.09 32.85 5.16
C VAL A 128 -7.13 33.90 5.49
N THR A 129 -7.50 34.72 4.51
CA THR A 129 -8.64 35.64 4.63
C THR A 129 -9.76 35.12 3.74
N ASP A 130 -10.93 34.86 4.33
CA ASP A 130 -12.11 34.43 3.59
C ASP A 130 -12.84 35.61 2.91
N ALA A 131 -13.86 35.31 2.11
CA ALA A 131 -14.66 36.32 1.42
C ALA A 131 -15.41 37.26 2.39
N GLN A 132 -15.66 36.81 3.61
CA GLN A 132 -16.30 37.57 4.69
C GLN A 132 -15.30 38.48 5.41
N GLY A 133 -14.00 38.38 5.11
CA GLY A 133 -12.91 39.10 5.74
C GLY A 133 -12.54 38.59 7.12
N THR A 134 -12.99 37.40 7.50
CA THR A 134 -12.49 36.64 8.64
C THR A 134 -11.06 36.22 8.35
N LYS A 135 -10.18 36.33 9.35
CA LYS A 135 -8.79 35.91 9.25
C LYS A 135 -8.57 34.61 10.02
N HIS A 136 -7.98 33.63 9.36
CA HIS A 136 -7.61 32.35 9.94
C HIS A 136 -6.08 32.25 9.97
N GLY A 137 -5.51 32.03 11.15
CA GLY A 137 -4.08 31.75 11.32
C GLY A 137 -3.83 30.25 11.34
N PHE A 138 -2.81 29.81 10.61
CA PHE A 138 -2.40 28.40 10.51
C PHE A 138 -0.95 28.24 10.93
N GLY A 139 -0.71 27.39 11.92
CA GLY A 139 0.61 27.18 12.51
C GLY A 139 1.19 28.41 13.23
N SER A 140 0.45 29.49 13.46
CA SER A 140 1.03 30.70 14.09
C SER A 140 1.54 30.40 15.52
N GLY A 141 2.82 30.63 15.81
CA GLY A 141 3.48 30.31 17.09
C GLY A 141 5.01 30.39 17.02
N SER A 142 5.70 30.29 18.16
CA SER A 142 7.17 30.44 18.26
C SER A 142 7.97 29.43 17.40
N THR A 143 9.27 29.64 17.27
CA THR A 143 10.19 28.79 16.50
C THR A 143 10.26 27.33 16.99
N ASN A 144 9.95 27.07 18.28
CA ASN A 144 9.77 25.73 18.84
C ASN A 144 8.30 25.29 18.72
N SER A 145 7.78 25.27 17.49
CA SER A 145 6.40 24.93 17.22
C SER A 145 6.15 23.42 17.39
N PRO A 146 4.98 23.01 17.93
CA PRO A 146 4.58 21.62 17.95
C PRO A 146 4.41 21.00 16.56
N PHE A 147 4.46 21.78 15.48
CA PHE A 147 4.16 21.32 14.11
C PHE A 147 5.40 21.06 13.23
N ASN A 148 6.60 21.23 13.78
CA ASN A 148 7.85 20.95 13.06
C ASN A 148 7.95 19.46 12.70
N ALA A 149 8.52 19.13 11.54
CA ALA A 149 8.91 17.76 11.26
C ALA A 149 9.98 17.31 12.26
N ILE A 150 10.01 16.02 12.60
CA ILE A 150 10.98 15.50 13.56
C ILE A 150 12.40 15.74 13.03
N GLY A 151 13.28 16.29 13.86
CA GLY A 151 14.68 16.54 13.50
C GLY A 151 14.88 17.66 12.47
N ARG A 152 13.84 18.45 12.17
CA ARG A 152 13.84 19.47 11.12
C ARG A 152 13.26 20.80 11.64
N ASP A 153 13.68 21.89 11.00
CA ASP A 153 13.09 23.21 11.22
C ASP A 153 11.85 23.44 10.34
N GLU A 154 11.73 22.70 9.23
CA GLU A 154 10.53 22.70 8.39
C GLU A 154 9.30 22.18 9.13
N ARG A 155 8.13 22.69 8.75
CA ARG A 155 6.84 22.24 9.27
C ARG A 155 6.18 21.24 8.34
N LEU A 156 5.65 20.15 8.92
CA LEU A 156 4.92 19.11 8.20
C LEU A 156 3.48 19.56 7.88
N HIS A 157 2.83 20.18 8.86
CA HIS A 157 1.47 20.68 8.76
C HIS A 157 1.33 22.01 9.49
N PHE A 158 0.28 22.75 9.17
CA PHE A 158 -0.06 24.06 9.69
C PHE A 158 -1.54 24.01 10.08
N PRO A 159 -1.87 23.50 11.28
CA PRO A 159 -3.25 23.40 11.69
C PRO A 159 -3.80 24.78 12.04
N LEU A 160 -5.12 24.95 11.98
CA LEU A 160 -5.79 26.19 12.40
C LEU A 160 -5.43 26.50 13.86
N THR A 161 -4.81 27.65 14.10
CA THR A 161 -4.35 28.15 15.41
C THR A 161 -5.15 29.36 15.88
N SER A 162 -5.74 30.13 14.96
CA SER A 162 -6.62 31.24 15.31
C SER A 162 -7.70 31.52 14.27
N THR A 163 -8.81 32.12 14.71
CA THR A 163 -9.82 32.71 13.83
C THR A 163 -10.24 34.04 14.42
N GLU A 164 -10.14 35.11 13.64
CA GLU A 164 -10.45 36.48 14.05
C GLU A 164 -11.47 37.11 13.09
N ASP A 165 -12.58 37.58 13.65
CA ASP A 165 -13.60 38.29 12.87
C ASP A 165 -13.21 39.76 12.63
N ARG A 166 -14.02 40.47 11.82
CA ARG A 166 -13.80 41.91 11.53
C ARG A 166 -13.93 42.82 12.74
N ASN A 167 -14.49 42.33 13.85
CA ASN A 167 -14.72 43.08 15.08
C ASN A 167 -13.59 42.85 16.09
N GLY A 168 -12.61 42.00 15.76
CA GLY A 168 -11.47 41.63 16.58
C GLY A 168 -11.78 40.56 17.63
N ASN A 169 -12.94 39.88 17.55
CA ASN A 169 -13.21 38.72 18.37
C ASN A 169 -12.36 37.54 17.87
N VAL A 170 -11.82 36.74 18.79
CA VAL A 170 -10.83 35.70 18.47
C VAL A 170 -11.21 34.36 19.08
N ILE A 171 -11.05 33.31 18.28
CA ILE A 171 -10.95 31.90 18.67
C ILE A 171 -9.48 31.50 18.57
N ILE A 172 -8.97 30.81 19.59
CA ILE A 172 -7.60 30.31 19.69
C ILE A 172 -7.66 28.78 19.82
N TYR A 173 -6.85 28.07 19.04
CA TYR A 173 -6.77 26.62 19.03
C TYR A 173 -5.39 26.20 19.55
N ASP A 174 -5.36 25.53 20.70
CA ASP A 174 -4.14 25.10 21.37
C ASP A 174 -3.88 23.62 21.09
N TYR A 175 -2.65 23.30 20.69
CA TYR A 175 -2.21 21.93 20.42
C TYR A 175 -1.09 21.54 21.38
N GLN A 176 -0.96 20.23 21.60
CA GLN A 176 0.15 19.64 22.34
C GLN A 176 0.92 18.69 21.43
N ARG A 177 2.25 18.74 21.51
CA ARG A 177 3.14 17.76 20.87
C ARG A 177 3.60 16.74 21.91
N LEU A 178 3.52 15.47 21.54
CA LEU A 178 4.05 14.35 22.30
C LEU A 178 5.34 13.84 21.62
N ALA A 179 5.88 12.74 22.11
CA ALA A 179 7.02 12.08 21.47
C ALA A 179 6.67 11.60 20.05
N ASP A 180 7.70 11.31 19.24
CA ASP A 180 7.54 10.71 17.91
C ASP A 180 6.53 11.47 17.01
N GLY A 181 6.59 12.81 17.07
CA GLY A 181 5.87 13.72 16.16
C GLY A 181 4.35 13.80 16.35
N GLU A 182 3.76 13.06 17.29
CA GLU A 182 2.32 13.09 17.54
C GLU A 182 1.88 14.48 18.02
N THR A 183 0.89 15.06 17.34
CA THR A 183 0.34 16.38 17.68
C THR A 183 -1.17 16.28 17.83
N LEU A 184 -1.70 16.74 18.96
CA LEU A 184 -3.11 16.60 19.32
C LEU A 184 -3.71 17.96 19.67
N LEU A 185 -4.95 18.19 19.26
CA LEU A 185 -5.73 19.35 19.72
C LEU A 185 -5.96 19.21 21.22
N LYS A 186 -5.51 20.17 22.01
CA LYS A 186 -5.61 20.17 23.47
C LYS A 186 -6.83 20.94 23.95
N GLY A 187 -7.08 22.10 23.34
CA GLY A 187 -8.19 22.95 23.72
C GLY A 187 -8.48 24.06 22.73
N ILE A 188 -9.67 24.62 22.82
CA ILE A 188 -10.10 25.77 22.03
C ILE A 188 -10.63 26.82 22.99
N ARG A 189 -10.08 28.03 22.91
CA ARG A 189 -10.43 29.16 23.76
C ARG A 189 -11.01 30.28 22.91
N TYR A 190 -12.16 30.83 23.31
CA TYR A 190 -12.83 31.88 22.56
C TYR A 190 -13.48 32.92 23.48
N ASN A 191 -14.17 33.89 22.88
CA ASN A 191 -14.48 35.18 23.50
C ASN A 191 -13.21 35.92 23.95
N HIS A 192 -12.18 35.88 23.10
CA HIS A 192 -10.94 36.58 23.31
C HIS A 192 -10.88 37.85 22.45
N ARG A 193 -10.15 38.88 22.92
CA ARG A 193 -9.85 40.09 22.17
C ARG A 193 -8.45 40.56 22.54
N TRP A 194 -7.54 40.60 21.55
CA TRP A 194 -6.14 40.92 21.78
C TRP A 194 -5.95 42.35 22.30
N ASP A 195 -6.74 43.30 21.80
CA ASP A 195 -6.63 44.74 22.11
C ASP A 195 -7.18 45.12 23.50
N LEU A 196 -8.06 44.31 24.07
CA LEU A 196 -8.61 44.52 25.41
C LEU A 196 -7.88 43.72 26.50
N GLY A 197 -6.93 42.86 26.14
CA GLY A 197 -6.25 41.97 27.09
C GLY A 197 -7.20 41.00 27.82
N ASN A 198 -8.40 40.77 27.28
CA ASN A 198 -9.42 39.94 27.91
C ASN A 198 -8.94 38.48 28.01
N ILE A 199 -9.16 37.84 29.16
CA ILE A 199 -9.03 36.39 29.25
C ILE A 199 -10.16 35.71 28.48
N SER A 200 -9.85 34.63 27.76
CA SER A 200 -10.86 33.80 27.10
C SER A 200 -11.89 33.31 28.14
N GLN A 201 -13.16 33.58 27.92
CA GLN A 201 -14.23 33.25 28.89
C GLN A 201 -14.93 31.94 28.59
N ARG A 202 -14.59 31.30 27.47
CA ARG A 202 -15.15 30.03 27.02
C ARG A 202 -14.04 29.11 26.56
N GLU A 203 -14.20 27.84 26.85
CA GLU A 203 -13.20 26.82 26.57
C GLU A 203 -13.84 25.51 26.16
N VAL A 204 -13.20 24.80 25.23
CA VAL A 204 -13.44 23.40 24.90
C VAL A 204 -12.14 22.66 25.17
N VAL A 205 -12.17 21.60 25.95
CA VAL A 205 -10.99 20.80 26.33
C VAL A 205 -11.15 19.39 25.79
N PHE A 206 -10.07 18.86 25.23
CA PHE A 206 -10.00 17.53 24.63
C PHE A 206 -9.15 16.63 25.53
N ASN A 207 -9.75 15.56 26.03
CA ASN A 207 -9.08 14.61 26.94
C ASN A 207 -8.77 13.32 26.19
N TYR A 208 -7.57 12.80 26.42
CA TYR A 208 -7.05 11.63 25.71
C TYR A 208 -6.60 10.55 26.69
N ALA A 209 -6.55 9.32 26.20
CA ALA A 209 -5.89 8.20 26.88
C ALA A 209 -5.10 7.38 25.87
N THR A 210 -4.10 6.64 26.38
CA THR A 210 -3.31 5.72 25.55
C THR A 210 -4.22 4.70 24.89
N ARG A 211 -4.07 4.52 23.58
CA ARG A 211 -4.79 3.52 22.80
C ARG A 211 -4.04 2.17 22.81
N PRO A 212 -4.74 1.02 22.78
CA PRO A 212 -4.08 -0.29 22.72
C PRO A 212 -3.41 -0.57 21.37
N ASP A 213 -3.86 0.09 20.31
CA ASP A 213 -3.47 -0.10 18.91
C ASP A 213 -2.58 1.04 18.42
N ILE A 214 -1.42 1.23 19.08
CA ILE A 214 -0.45 2.29 18.75
C ILE A 214 0.07 2.08 17.33
N SER A 215 -0.19 3.00 16.41
CA SER A 215 0.36 2.94 15.05
C SER A 215 1.76 3.56 14.98
N LYS A 216 2.58 3.01 14.08
CA LYS A 216 3.91 3.50 13.72
C LYS A 216 3.91 3.77 12.22
N HIS A 217 4.46 4.90 11.81
CA HIS A 217 4.68 5.20 10.40
C HIS A 217 6.01 5.92 10.25
N TYR A 218 6.63 5.75 9.10
CA TYR A 218 7.85 6.46 8.75
C TYR A 218 7.59 7.52 7.70
N MET A 219 8.29 8.64 7.84
CA MET A 219 8.33 9.68 6.82
C MET A 219 9.73 10.27 6.81
N ASP A 220 10.39 10.19 5.65
CA ASP A 220 11.71 10.77 5.42
C ASP A 220 12.74 10.38 6.52
N GLY A 221 12.82 9.09 6.81
CA GLY A 221 13.73 8.51 7.81
C GLY A 221 13.29 8.62 9.27
N GLN A 222 12.24 9.39 9.57
CA GLN A 222 11.80 9.65 10.95
C GLN A 222 10.60 8.80 11.33
N LEU A 223 10.60 8.30 12.57
CA LEU A 223 9.49 7.54 13.15
C LEU A 223 8.44 8.48 13.72
N TYR A 224 7.20 8.29 13.29
CA TYR A 224 6.03 8.93 13.86
C TYR A 224 5.11 7.90 14.50
N LYS A 225 4.43 8.27 15.60
CA LYS A 225 3.48 7.40 16.28
C LYS A 225 2.12 8.06 16.50
N SER A 226 1.07 7.25 16.56
CA SER A 226 -0.19 7.64 17.20
C SER A 226 -0.39 6.80 18.45
N THR A 227 -0.25 7.42 19.62
CA THR A 227 -0.28 6.76 20.92
C THR A 227 -1.58 7.03 21.68
N GLN A 228 -2.32 8.07 21.30
CA GLN A 228 -3.50 8.52 22.04
C GLN A 228 -4.79 8.36 21.25
N ARG A 229 -5.90 8.17 21.97
CA ARG A 229 -7.27 8.32 21.47
C ARG A 229 -8.10 9.23 22.39
N LEU A 230 -9.01 9.99 21.81
CA LEU A 230 -9.87 10.94 22.50
C LEU A 230 -10.90 10.20 23.35
N THR A 231 -10.98 10.50 24.63
CA THR A 231 -11.93 9.90 25.57
C THR A 231 -13.10 10.82 25.89
N SER A 232 -12.87 12.13 25.93
CA SER A 232 -13.95 13.09 26.13
C SER A 232 -13.66 14.49 25.61
N ILE A 233 -14.73 15.21 25.30
CA ILE A 233 -14.71 16.65 25.02
C ILE A 233 -15.51 17.35 26.13
N THR A 234 -14.90 18.28 26.85
CA THR A 234 -15.56 19.06 27.91
C THR A 234 -15.63 20.52 27.54
N THR A 235 -16.75 21.18 27.83
CA THR A 235 -16.93 22.60 27.53
C THR A 235 -17.17 23.41 28.79
N PHE A 236 -16.59 24.59 28.84
CA PHE A 236 -16.62 25.48 29.99
C PHE A 236 -17.07 26.89 29.62
N ALA A 237 -17.76 27.53 30.56
CA ALA A 237 -18.06 28.95 30.52
C ALA A 237 -17.70 29.59 31.85
N ALA A 238 -16.83 30.61 31.83
CA ALA A 238 -16.30 31.26 33.03
C ALA A 238 -15.78 30.24 34.06
N ALA A 239 -14.99 29.26 33.59
CA ALA A 239 -14.42 28.14 34.34
C ALA A 239 -15.43 27.16 34.97
N GLN A 240 -16.74 27.29 34.69
CA GLN A 240 -17.76 26.32 35.09
C GLN A 240 -17.99 25.30 33.99
N LEU A 241 -18.05 24.01 34.36
CA LEU A 241 -18.37 22.92 33.44
C LEU A 241 -19.83 23.08 32.96
N ILE A 242 -20.01 23.12 31.64
CA ILE A 242 -21.33 23.21 31.01
C ILE A 242 -21.82 21.83 30.58
N GLN A 243 -20.97 21.09 29.89
CA GLN A 243 -21.31 19.77 29.36
C GLN A 243 -20.05 19.01 28.97
N SER A 244 -20.21 17.69 28.85
CA SER A 244 -19.20 16.77 28.36
C SER A 244 -19.77 15.82 27.33
N TYR A 245 -18.93 15.38 26.40
CA TYR A 245 -19.18 14.29 25.46
C TYR A 245 -18.21 13.17 25.82
N GLN A 246 -18.74 12.05 26.30
CA GLN A 246 -17.98 10.87 26.72
C GLN A 246 -17.97 9.87 25.56
N LEU A 247 -16.78 9.42 25.17
CA LEU A 247 -16.57 8.49 24.06
C LEU A 247 -16.16 7.13 24.61
N SER A 248 -16.86 6.08 24.21
CA SER A 248 -16.51 4.69 24.55
C SER A 248 -16.00 3.96 23.32
N TYR A 249 -15.14 2.98 23.56
CA TYR A 249 -14.49 2.22 22.51
C TYR A 249 -14.45 0.73 22.82
N ASP A 250 -14.44 -0.09 21.78
CA ASP A 250 -13.93 -1.46 21.83
C ASP A 250 -12.62 -1.58 21.04
N THR A 251 -12.07 -2.80 21.06
CA THR A 251 -11.00 -3.21 20.15
C THR A 251 -11.60 -4.21 19.19
N SER A 252 -11.45 -3.96 17.89
CA SER A 252 -11.94 -4.87 16.85
C SER A 252 -11.39 -6.29 17.05
N PRO A 253 -12.25 -7.32 17.10
CA PRO A 253 -11.80 -8.70 17.26
C PRO A 253 -11.03 -9.24 16.06
N THR A 254 -11.10 -8.58 14.90
CA THR A 254 -10.47 -9.02 13.65
C THR A 254 -9.21 -8.23 13.33
N THR A 255 -9.25 -6.90 13.44
CA THR A 255 -8.15 -6.00 13.04
C THR A 255 -7.36 -5.47 14.23
N ASN A 256 -7.82 -5.70 15.47
CA ASN A 256 -7.29 -5.12 16.71
C ASN A 256 -7.33 -3.58 16.77
N ARG A 257 -8.14 -2.91 15.94
CA ARG A 257 -8.23 -1.45 15.90
C ARG A 257 -9.25 -0.90 16.89
N SER A 258 -9.00 0.30 17.42
CA SER A 258 -9.95 1.02 18.25
C SER A 258 -11.17 1.48 17.44
N ARG A 259 -12.38 1.11 17.87
CA ARG A 259 -13.64 1.58 17.26
C ARG A 259 -14.51 2.27 18.29
N MET A 260 -15.13 3.37 17.90
CA MET A 260 -15.94 4.16 18.82
C MET A 260 -17.34 3.56 18.93
N THR A 261 -17.65 2.91 20.05
CA THR A 261 -18.93 2.20 20.26
C THR A 261 -20.04 3.10 20.76
N SER A 262 -19.72 4.23 21.40
CA SER A 262 -20.74 5.21 21.75
C SER A 262 -20.22 6.61 22.01
N ILE A 263 -21.10 7.58 21.86
CA ILE A 263 -20.93 8.95 22.34
C ILE A 263 -22.11 9.31 23.23
N GLN A 264 -21.83 9.77 24.45
CA GLN A 264 -22.84 10.21 25.39
C GLN A 264 -22.62 11.67 25.80
N ARG A 265 -23.66 12.50 25.65
CA ARG A 265 -23.65 13.89 26.11
C ARG A 265 -24.22 14.00 27.51
N CYS A 266 -23.45 14.60 28.39
CA CYS A 266 -23.82 14.84 29.77
C CYS A 266 -23.75 16.33 30.09
N GLY A 267 -24.73 16.82 30.85
CA GLY A 267 -24.60 18.08 31.58
C GLY A 267 -23.76 17.87 32.84
N THR A 268 -23.95 18.72 33.85
CA THR A 268 -23.21 18.61 35.11
C THR A 268 -23.60 17.37 35.92
N ASN A 269 -24.91 17.02 35.95
CA ASN A 269 -25.43 15.95 36.81
C ASN A 269 -26.23 14.87 36.08
N ASP A 270 -26.60 15.11 34.82
CA ASP A 270 -27.49 14.24 34.05
C ASP A 270 -26.91 13.96 32.66
N CYS A 271 -27.19 12.78 32.11
CA CYS A 271 -26.76 12.39 30.78
C CYS A 271 -27.97 12.10 29.88
N LEU A 272 -27.87 12.50 28.62
CA LEU A 272 -28.76 12.00 27.58
C LEU A 272 -28.48 10.52 27.30
N PRO A 273 -29.42 9.80 26.68
CA PRO A 273 -29.12 8.49 26.10
C PRO A 273 -27.92 8.58 25.16
N ALA A 274 -27.05 7.57 25.23
CA ALA A 274 -25.89 7.48 24.35
C ALA A 274 -26.36 7.19 22.91
N THR A 275 -25.66 7.79 21.94
CA THR A 275 -25.70 7.30 20.57
C THR A 275 -24.74 6.11 20.49
N VAL A 276 -25.23 4.95 20.10
CA VAL A 276 -24.47 3.67 20.06
C VAL A 276 -24.22 3.28 18.61
N PHE A 277 -23.02 2.77 18.35
CA PHE A 277 -22.57 2.30 17.04
C PHE A 277 -22.26 0.81 17.10
N ASP A 278 -22.93 0.05 16.25
CA ASP A 278 -22.62 -1.36 16.04
C ASP A 278 -21.77 -1.49 14.78
N TYR A 279 -20.74 -2.31 14.89
CA TYR A 279 -19.76 -2.51 13.82
C TYR A 279 -19.92 -3.87 13.17
N LYS A 280 -19.51 -3.94 11.91
CA LYS A 280 -19.39 -5.19 11.19
C LYS A 280 -18.18 -5.95 11.73
N ASP A 281 -18.46 -7.04 12.44
CA ASP A 281 -17.47 -8.01 12.90
C ASP A 281 -17.50 -9.23 11.98
N SER A 282 -16.33 -9.67 11.49
CA SER A 282 -16.23 -10.98 10.84
C SER A 282 -15.92 -12.05 11.89
N ALA A 283 -16.91 -12.88 12.20
CA ALA A 283 -16.68 -14.12 12.92
C ALA A 283 -16.10 -15.16 11.94
N SER A 284 -14.89 -15.63 12.23
CA SER A 284 -14.14 -16.69 11.54
C SER A 284 -13.39 -16.32 10.26
N SER A 285 -12.07 -16.28 10.36
CA SER A 285 -11.14 -16.38 9.23
C SER A 285 -11.12 -17.80 8.62
N ALA A 286 -12.25 -18.52 8.65
CA ALA A 286 -12.31 -19.84 8.06
C ALA A 286 -12.29 -19.73 6.53
N LEU A 287 -11.38 -20.46 5.89
CA LEU A 287 -11.42 -20.65 4.45
C LEU A 287 -12.62 -21.54 4.09
N ALA A 288 -13.53 -21.01 3.27
CA ALA A 288 -14.59 -21.77 2.66
C ALA A 288 -14.15 -22.26 1.28
N HIS A 289 -14.33 -23.55 1.02
CA HIS A 289 -14.17 -24.11 -0.32
C HIS A 289 -15.42 -23.79 -1.14
N THR A 290 -15.29 -22.94 -2.16
CA THR A 290 -16.48 -22.42 -2.88
C THR A 290 -16.74 -23.08 -4.21
N PHE A 291 -15.70 -23.51 -4.93
CA PHE A 291 -15.88 -24.31 -6.16
C PHE A 291 -14.68 -25.22 -6.45
N ASN A 292 -14.90 -26.21 -7.29
CA ASN A 292 -13.87 -27.10 -7.84
C ASN A 292 -14.24 -27.49 -9.28
N ASN A 293 -13.69 -26.76 -10.24
CA ASN A 293 -13.98 -26.95 -11.66
C ASN A 293 -12.75 -27.53 -12.37
N ALA A 294 -12.97 -28.25 -13.45
CA ALA A 294 -11.89 -28.62 -14.36
C ALA A 294 -11.68 -27.46 -15.34
N ILE A 295 -10.44 -26.99 -15.46
CA ILE A 295 -10.03 -25.98 -16.43
C ILE A 295 -8.94 -26.58 -17.34
N GLY A 296 -9.20 -26.63 -18.64
CA GLY A 296 -8.25 -27.03 -19.67
C GLY A 296 -7.72 -28.47 -19.59
N GLY A 297 -7.09 -28.92 -20.67
CA GLY A 297 -6.49 -30.24 -20.79
C GLY A 297 -5.00 -30.25 -20.43
N TRP A 298 -4.62 -31.09 -19.46
CA TRP A 298 -3.26 -31.58 -19.26
C TRP A 298 -2.78 -32.48 -20.41
N SER A 299 -3.70 -33.05 -21.22
CA SER A 299 -3.37 -33.83 -22.42
C SER A 299 -3.02 -32.98 -23.64
N ASP A 300 -3.36 -31.69 -23.63
CA ASP A 300 -3.05 -30.76 -24.72
C ASP A 300 -1.60 -30.28 -24.71
N VAL A 301 -0.81 -30.73 -23.72
CA VAL A 301 0.59 -30.38 -23.47
C VAL A 301 1.44 -31.66 -23.33
N GLY A 302 2.55 -31.74 -24.08
CA GLY A 302 3.49 -32.86 -24.02
C GLY A 302 4.13 -33.05 -22.63
N SER A 303 4.73 -34.22 -22.39
CA SER A 303 5.19 -34.72 -21.09
C SER A 303 6.32 -33.94 -20.39
N SER A 304 6.74 -32.77 -20.91
CA SER A 304 7.84 -31.95 -20.36
C SER A 304 7.45 -30.52 -19.93
N LEU A 305 6.15 -30.20 -19.85
CA LEU A 305 5.55 -28.90 -19.44
C LEU A 305 5.96 -27.62 -20.20
N GLN A 306 4.95 -26.85 -20.62
CA GLN A 306 4.95 -25.38 -20.60
C GLN A 306 3.51 -24.88 -20.69
N HIS A 307 2.81 -24.81 -19.56
CA HIS A 307 1.67 -23.92 -19.42
C HIS A 307 1.96 -22.84 -18.36
N GLN A 308 1.62 -21.60 -18.67
CA GLN A 308 1.66 -20.47 -17.75
C GLN A 308 0.23 -20.06 -17.45
N TYR A 309 -0.01 -19.78 -16.17
CA TYR A 309 -1.27 -19.23 -15.71
C TYR A 309 -0.98 -17.84 -15.19
N ILE A 310 -1.62 -16.85 -15.79
CA ILE A 310 -1.43 -15.44 -15.45
C ILE A 310 -2.79 -14.91 -14.97
N PRO A 311 -2.90 -14.48 -13.70
CA PRO A 311 -4.13 -13.90 -13.18
C PRO A 311 -4.21 -12.41 -13.49
N PHE A 312 -5.32 -11.97 -14.04
CA PHE A 312 -5.72 -10.55 -14.16
C PHE A 312 -7.20 -10.46 -14.53
N ASP A 313 -7.84 -9.34 -14.23
CA ASP A 313 -9.21 -9.05 -14.66
C ASP A 313 -9.23 -8.80 -16.17
N TYR A 314 -9.78 -9.76 -16.93
CA TYR A 314 -9.74 -9.75 -18.39
C TYR A 314 -10.87 -8.90 -18.98
N ASP A 315 -12.06 -8.97 -18.37
CA ASP A 315 -13.27 -8.34 -18.89
C ASP A 315 -13.69 -7.05 -18.18
N LEU A 316 -12.98 -6.68 -17.10
CA LEU A 316 -13.19 -5.50 -16.26
C LEU A 316 -14.44 -5.59 -15.37
N ASP A 317 -14.81 -6.79 -14.94
CA ASP A 317 -15.94 -7.01 -14.02
C ASP A 317 -15.58 -6.84 -12.54
N GLY A 318 -14.30 -6.58 -12.25
CA GLY A 318 -13.75 -6.43 -10.90
C GLY A 318 -13.30 -7.74 -10.27
N ARG A 319 -13.46 -8.89 -10.95
CA ARG A 319 -13.00 -10.21 -10.51
C ARG A 319 -11.78 -10.61 -11.33
N THR A 320 -10.83 -11.25 -10.66
CA THR A 320 -9.60 -11.72 -11.29
C THR A 320 -9.87 -13.01 -12.07
N ASP A 321 -9.64 -12.96 -13.37
CA ASP A 321 -9.71 -14.10 -14.27
C ASP A 321 -8.39 -14.85 -14.34
N LEU A 322 -8.39 -15.97 -15.06
CA LEU A 322 -7.20 -16.78 -15.25
C LEU A 322 -6.89 -17.00 -16.73
N ILE A 323 -5.71 -16.56 -17.17
CA ILE A 323 -5.26 -16.77 -18.54
C ILE A 323 -4.30 -17.95 -18.58
N GLN A 324 -4.67 -18.97 -19.34
CA GLN A 324 -3.83 -20.13 -19.59
C GLN A 324 -3.12 -19.96 -20.94
N ILE A 325 -1.78 -19.87 -20.93
CA ILE A 325 -0.96 -19.92 -22.15
C ILE A 325 -0.30 -21.29 -22.24
N TYR A 326 -0.43 -21.97 -23.37
CA TYR A 326 0.03 -23.34 -23.56
C TYR A 326 0.45 -23.64 -25.00
N LYS A 327 1.28 -24.67 -25.14
CA LYS A 327 1.61 -25.27 -26.44
C LYS A 327 0.57 -26.31 -26.80
N LYS A 328 -0.07 -26.20 -27.97
CA LYS A 328 -1.02 -27.22 -28.45
C LYS A 328 -0.26 -28.37 -29.12
N THR A 329 -0.54 -29.61 -28.70
CA THR A 329 0.15 -30.82 -29.21
C THR A 329 -0.11 -31.13 -30.69
N GLU A 330 -1.24 -30.68 -31.24
CA GLU A 330 -1.64 -30.98 -32.63
C GLU A 330 -0.74 -30.29 -33.67
N ASN A 331 -0.29 -29.07 -33.38
CA ASN A 331 0.42 -28.22 -34.33
C ASN A 331 1.71 -27.58 -33.77
N ASP A 332 2.03 -27.84 -32.49
CA ASP A 332 3.18 -27.26 -31.80
C ASP A 332 3.17 -25.72 -31.76
N ASP A 333 2.00 -25.09 -31.82
CA ASP A 333 1.86 -23.63 -31.70
C ASP A 333 1.41 -23.20 -30.30
N ALA A 334 1.66 -21.93 -29.97
CA ALA A 334 1.20 -21.29 -28.75
C ALA A 334 -0.26 -20.84 -28.88
N TYR A 335 -1.03 -21.10 -27.84
CA TYR A 335 -2.40 -20.62 -27.69
C TYR A 335 -2.60 -20.06 -26.29
N SER A 336 -3.55 -19.12 -26.16
CA SER A 336 -4.13 -18.74 -24.89
C SER A 336 -5.57 -19.16 -24.78
N THR A 337 -6.02 -19.45 -23.56
CA THR A 337 -7.42 -19.63 -23.21
C THR A 337 -7.71 -18.76 -21.99
N VAL A 338 -8.72 -17.91 -22.11
CA VAL A 338 -9.25 -17.11 -21.00
C VAL A 338 -10.22 -17.98 -20.20
N TRP A 339 -10.06 -18.00 -18.88
CA TRP A 339 -10.98 -18.63 -17.95
C TRP A 339 -11.64 -17.53 -17.12
N LEU A 340 -12.87 -17.15 -17.49
CA LEU A 340 -13.63 -16.07 -16.88
C LEU A 340 -14.20 -16.50 -15.53
N LYS A 341 -14.12 -15.64 -14.51
CA LYS A 341 -14.53 -15.94 -13.15
C LYS A 341 -16.03 -15.63 -12.93
N GLY A 342 -16.88 -16.61 -13.26
CA GLY A 342 -18.31 -16.58 -12.95
C GLY A 342 -18.64 -16.91 -11.48
N ASP A 343 -19.94 -16.92 -11.14
CA ASP A 343 -20.42 -17.16 -9.77
C ASP A 343 -20.16 -18.58 -9.26
N THR A 344 -20.10 -19.57 -10.15
CA THR A 344 -19.91 -20.99 -9.80
C THR A 344 -18.49 -21.50 -10.08
N GLY A 345 -17.58 -20.61 -10.46
CA GLY A 345 -16.17 -20.88 -10.73
C GLY A 345 -15.74 -20.38 -12.11
N PHE A 346 -14.70 -20.98 -12.67
CA PHE A 346 -14.15 -20.57 -13.96
C PHE A 346 -14.93 -21.17 -15.14
N GLU A 347 -15.29 -20.31 -16.08
CA GLU A 347 -15.92 -20.66 -17.36
C GLU A 347 -14.95 -20.40 -18.51
N GLN A 348 -14.96 -21.26 -19.53
CA GLN A 348 -14.06 -21.09 -20.67
C GLN A 348 -14.54 -19.92 -21.54
N GLY A 349 -13.68 -18.90 -21.66
CA GLY A 349 -13.83 -17.76 -22.56
C GLY A 349 -13.09 -17.96 -23.89
N PRO A 350 -12.69 -16.86 -24.55
CA PRO A 350 -12.00 -16.90 -25.84
C PRO A 350 -10.70 -17.72 -25.84
N VAL A 351 -10.44 -18.37 -26.98
CA VAL A 351 -9.17 -19.05 -27.28
C VAL A 351 -8.47 -18.30 -28.40
N SER A 352 -7.21 -17.91 -28.18
CA SER A 352 -6.46 -17.09 -29.15
C SER A 352 -5.18 -17.81 -29.60
N TYR A 353 -4.87 -17.70 -30.89
CA TYR A 353 -3.61 -18.19 -31.45
C TYR A 353 -2.49 -17.19 -31.18
N MET A 354 -1.40 -17.64 -30.55
CA MET A 354 -0.26 -16.81 -30.12
C MET A 354 1.03 -17.08 -30.92
N GLY A 355 0.92 -17.62 -32.13
CA GLY A 355 2.07 -17.89 -32.98
C GLY A 355 2.75 -19.23 -32.73
N GLY A 356 3.74 -19.59 -33.56
CA GLY A 356 4.41 -20.88 -33.44
C GLY A 356 5.31 -20.98 -32.21
N TRP A 357 5.31 -22.13 -31.51
CA TRP A 357 6.06 -22.31 -30.25
C TRP A 357 7.59 -22.42 -30.48
N THR A 358 8.01 -22.89 -31.66
CA THR A 358 9.40 -23.27 -31.96
C THR A 358 10.14 -22.27 -32.87
N GLY A 359 10.17 -20.98 -32.50
CA GLY A 359 11.14 -20.04 -33.07
C GLY A 359 12.61 -20.46 -32.83
N PRO A 360 13.63 -19.84 -33.45
CA PRO A 360 15.00 -20.35 -33.46
C PRO A 360 15.68 -20.13 -32.10
N GLY A 361 15.62 -21.16 -31.26
CA GLY A 361 16.07 -21.16 -29.87
C GLY A 361 15.05 -21.93 -29.03
N SER A 362 15.49 -22.95 -28.29
CA SER A 362 14.62 -23.93 -27.62
C SER A 362 13.45 -23.32 -26.84
N SER A 363 12.36 -24.08 -26.75
CA SER A 363 11.08 -23.82 -26.07
C SER A 363 11.15 -23.20 -24.67
N ASP A 364 12.26 -23.38 -23.96
CA ASP A 364 12.41 -23.09 -22.52
C ASP A 364 12.77 -21.62 -22.22
N GLN A 365 12.65 -20.72 -23.21
CA GLN A 365 13.18 -19.36 -23.13
C GLN A 365 12.13 -18.24 -23.27
N ARG A 366 10.84 -18.59 -23.37
CA ARG A 366 9.74 -17.60 -23.43
C ARG A 366 9.30 -17.14 -22.05
N ARG A 367 8.98 -15.86 -21.93
CA ARG A 367 8.41 -15.25 -20.73
C ARG A 367 7.20 -14.43 -21.14
N TYR A 368 6.12 -14.55 -20.37
CA TYR A 368 4.92 -13.77 -20.59
C TYR A 368 4.75 -12.82 -19.41
N LEU A 369 4.60 -11.54 -19.72
CA LEU A 369 4.39 -10.47 -18.78
C LEU A 369 2.97 -9.92 -19.00
N ALA A 370 2.34 -9.44 -17.94
CA ALA A 370 1.03 -8.80 -18.01
C ALA A 370 1.19 -7.30 -17.73
N MET A 371 0.67 -6.45 -18.61
CA MET A 371 0.62 -5.00 -18.42
C MET A 371 -0.46 -4.41 -19.31
N ASP A 372 -1.02 -3.28 -18.94
CA ASP A 372 -1.77 -2.43 -19.88
C ASP A 372 -0.75 -1.65 -20.74
N HIS A 373 -0.55 -2.08 -21.98
CA HIS A 373 0.48 -1.51 -22.86
C HIS A 373 -0.07 -0.35 -23.70
N ASP A 374 -1.35 -0.33 -24.04
CA ASP A 374 -1.96 0.73 -24.85
C ASP A 374 -2.87 1.70 -24.08
N ARG A 375 -2.96 1.55 -22.75
CA ARG A 375 -3.75 2.37 -21.80
C ARG A 375 -5.25 2.36 -22.09
N ASP A 376 -5.77 1.27 -22.62
CA ASP A 376 -7.21 1.12 -22.81
C ASP A 376 -7.95 0.63 -21.55
N GLY A 377 -7.20 0.37 -20.47
CA GLY A 377 -7.68 -0.14 -19.19
C GLY A 377 -7.73 -1.67 -19.11
N ARG A 378 -7.41 -2.39 -20.21
CA ARG A 378 -7.34 -3.83 -20.26
C ARG A 378 -5.89 -4.29 -20.15
N THR A 379 -5.70 -5.44 -19.51
CA THR A 379 -4.36 -6.02 -19.40
C THR A 379 -4.01 -6.79 -20.68
N ASP A 380 -2.87 -6.44 -21.28
CA ASP A 380 -2.25 -7.11 -22.43
C ASP A 380 -1.22 -8.15 -21.99
N ILE A 381 -0.85 -9.04 -22.92
CA ILE A 381 0.23 -10.01 -22.72
C ILE A 381 1.44 -9.63 -23.56
N ILE A 382 2.59 -9.52 -22.91
CA ILE A 382 3.86 -9.22 -23.55
C ILE A 382 4.70 -10.49 -23.52
N GLU A 383 4.94 -11.05 -24.69
CA GLU A 383 5.82 -12.20 -24.86
C GLU A 383 7.25 -11.74 -25.10
N VAL A 384 8.17 -12.15 -24.23
CA VAL A 384 9.61 -11.96 -24.39
C VAL A 384 10.27 -13.27 -24.80
N TYR A 385 10.99 -13.26 -25.93
CA TYR A 385 11.58 -14.47 -26.52
C TYR A 385 12.89 -14.20 -27.26
N LYS A 386 13.65 -15.27 -27.54
CA LYS A 386 14.87 -15.24 -28.37
C LYS A 386 14.51 -15.18 -29.86
N GLY A 387 14.86 -14.07 -30.51
CA GLY A 387 14.75 -13.91 -31.95
C GLY A 387 15.82 -14.72 -32.71
N GLY A 388 15.54 -15.04 -33.98
CA GLY A 388 16.39 -15.93 -34.79
C GLY A 388 17.81 -15.44 -35.08
N ASN A 389 18.09 -14.17 -34.86
CA ASN A 389 19.42 -13.55 -34.99
C ASN A 389 20.13 -13.39 -33.64
N GLY A 390 19.63 -14.01 -32.57
CA GLY A 390 20.17 -13.85 -31.22
C GLY A 390 19.83 -12.49 -30.59
N SER A 391 18.77 -11.81 -31.04
CA SER A 391 18.20 -10.65 -30.33
C SER A 391 17.14 -11.08 -29.34
N THR A 392 16.88 -10.25 -28.32
CA THR A 392 15.69 -10.39 -27.47
C THR A 392 14.55 -9.64 -28.15
N LYS A 393 13.41 -10.32 -28.30
CA LYS A 393 12.19 -9.75 -28.88
C LYS A 393 11.12 -9.61 -27.81
N SER A 394 10.34 -8.54 -27.88
CA SER A 394 9.05 -8.43 -27.20
C SER A 394 7.94 -8.40 -28.25
N HIS A 395 6.90 -9.20 -28.05
CA HIS A 395 5.70 -9.24 -28.90
C HIS A 395 4.49 -8.97 -28.03
N VAL A 396 3.76 -7.91 -28.36
CA VAL A 396 2.53 -7.51 -27.66
C VAL A 396 1.36 -8.31 -28.24
N TRP A 397 0.58 -8.91 -27.35
CA TRP A 397 -0.70 -9.56 -27.60
C TRP A 397 -1.79 -8.75 -26.91
N ARG A 398 -2.51 -7.94 -27.69
CA ARG A 398 -3.46 -6.95 -27.17
C ARG A 398 -4.79 -7.58 -26.78
N ASN A 399 -5.34 -7.21 -25.64
CA ASN A 399 -6.63 -7.67 -25.18
C ASN A 399 -7.77 -6.88 -25.84
N SER A 400 -8.42 -7.49 -26.83
CA SER A 400 -9.56 -6.87 -27.54
C SER A 400 -10.91 -6.96 -26.78
N GLY A 401 -10.94 -7.63 -25.62
CA GLY A 401 -12.17 -8.07 -24.96
C GLY A 401 -12.86 -9.28 -25.63
N SER A 402 -12.38 -9.73 -26.78
CA SER A 402 -12.88 -10.93 -27.51
C SER A 402 -11.81 -12.00 -27.76
N GLY A 403 -10.61 -11.76 -27.24
CA GLY A 403 -9.41 -12.59 -27.36
C GLY A 403 -8.17 -11.71 -27.36
N PHE A 404 -7.02 -12.34 -27.59
CA PHE A 404 -5.74 -11.67 -27.75
C PHE A 404 -5.39 -11.53 -29.23
N GLU A 405 -5.12 -10.30 -29.67
CA GLU A 405 -4.77 -9.97 -31.04
C GLU A 405 -3.27 -9.65 -31.15
N SER A 406 -2.65 -10.00 -32.29
CA SER A 406 -1.25 -9.67 -32.52
C SER A 406 -1.03 -8.16 -32.60
N GLY A 407 -0.10 -7.66 -31.79
CA GLY A 407 0.35 -6.27 -31.76
C GLY A 407 1.76 -6.08 -32.28
N SER A 408 2.42 -5.03 -31.77
CA SER A 408 3.79 -4.64 -32.11
C SER A 408 4.83 -5.68 -31.69
N ILE A 409 5.90 -5.78 -32.47
CA ILE A 409 7.10 -6.55 -32.14
C ILE A 409 8.29 -5.61 -32.06
N SER A 410 8.93 -5.54 -30.89
CA SER A 410 10.11 -4.72 -30.65
C SER A 410 11.36 -5.56 -30.42
N THR A 411 12.52 -4.95 -30.63
CA THR A 411 13.81 -5.55 -30.27
C THR A 411 14.29 -4.94 -28.96
N ILE A 412 14.25 -5.72 -27.89
CA ILE A 412 14.57 -5.27 -26.53
C ILE A 412 15.89 -5.87 -26.02
N GLY A 413 16.94 -5.67 -26.80
CA GLY A 413 18.31 -6.04 -26.42
C GLY A 413 18.88 -7.21 -27.21
N GLY A 414 20.10 -7.62 -26.86
CA GLY A 414 20.78 -8.78 -27.45
C GLY A 414 20.63 -9.98 -26.54
N TRP A 415 20.33 -11.16 -27.08
CA TRP A 415 20.25 -12.43 -26.35
C TRP A 415 21.66 -13.03 -26.21
N ALA A 416 22.37 -12.68 -25.13
CA ALA A 416 23.70 -13.20 -24.85
C ALA A 416 23.61 -14.43 -23.94
N ASP A 417 24.03 -15.60 -24.44
CA ASP A 417 24.13 -16.85 -23.69
C ASP A 417 25.39 -16.88 -22.79
N ILE A 418 25.61 -15.87 -21.94
CA ILE A 418 26.69 -15.93 -20.95
C ILE A 418 26.17 -16.73 -19.74
N GLY A 419 26.41 -18.05 -19.74
CA GLY A 419 26.31 -18.90 -18.54
C GLY A 419 24.94 -19.51 -18.18
N SER A 420 23.82 -19.04 -18.74
CA SER A 420 22.51 -19.70 -18.94
C SER A 420 21.40 -18.64 -19.05
N ALA A 421 20.34 -18.92 -19.82
CA ALA A 421 19.22 -17.99 -20.07
C ALA A 421 18.39 -17.64 -18.79
N ASP A 422 18.59 -18.36 -17.69
CA ASP A 422 17.86 -18.21 -16.42
C ASP A 422 18.26 -16.97 -15.60
N GLN A 423 19.26 -16.23 -16.06
CA GLN A 423 19.89 -15.16 -15.31
C GLN A 423 19.35 -13.75 -15.61
N ARG A 424 18.62 -13.57 -16.72
CA ARG A 424 17.94 -12.30 -17.00
C ARG A 424 16.66 -12.17 -16.19
N ARG A 425 16.23 -10.95 -15.91
CA ARG A 425 14.90 -10.65 -15.35
C ARG A 425 14.25 -9.56 -16.20
N TYR A 426 12.94 -9.71 -16.41
CA TYR A 426 12.11 -8.71 -17.05
C TYR A 426 11.03 -8.35 -16.04
N LEU A 427 10.89 -7.06 -15.79
CA LEU A 427 9.94 -6.48 -14.86
C LEU A 427 9.11 -5.45 -15.63
N VAL A 428 7.90 -5.19 -15.16
CA VAL A 428 6.96 -4.30 -15.82
C VAL A 428 6.48 -3.25 -14.84
N PHE A 429 6.74 -1.99 -15.16
CA PHE A 429 6.29 -0.82 -14.41
C PHE A 429 6.58 0.44 -15.21
N ASP A 430 5.89 1.53 -14.90
CA ASP A 430 6.17 2.84 -15.46
C ASP A 430 7.50 3.36 -14.89
N ALA A 431 8.55 3.31 -15.71
CA ALA A 431 9.91 3.60 -15.29
C ALA A 431 10.18 5.10 -15.26
N ASN A 432 9.52 5.86 -16.15
CA ASN A 432 9.74 7.29 -16.38
C ASN A 432 8.60 8.19 -15.89
N LYS A 433 7.58 7.62 -15.23
CA LYS A 433 6.34 8.30 -14.82
C LYS A 433 5.63 8.97 -15.99
N ASP A 434 5.81 8.47 -17.21
CA ASP A 434 5.08 9.01 -18.35
C ASP A 434 3.60 8.58 -18.31
N GLY A 435 3.29 7.55 -17.51
CA GLY A 435 2.02 6.86 -17.27
C GLY A 435 1.89 5.55 -18.06
N TRP A 436 2.84 5.22 -18.94
CA TRP A 436 2.84 4.05 -19.80
C TRP A 436 3.67 2.97 -19.11
N THR A 437 3.20 1.73 -19.13
CA THR A 437 3.97 0.65 -18.52
C THR A 437 5.16 0.29 -19.41
N ASP A 438 6.36 0.31 -18.83
CA ASP A 438 7.62 0.00 -19.51
C ASP A 438 8.10 -1.43 -19.20
N ILE A 439 9.15 -1.86 -19.92
CA ILE A 439 9.89 -3.09 -19.59
C ILE A 439 11.24 -2.72 -18.99
N ILE A 440 11.54 -3.25 -17.81
CA ILE A 440 12.89 -3.21 -17.24
C ILE A 440 13.59 -4.54 -17.46
N GLU A 441 14.72 -4.50 -18.15
CA GLU A 441 15.62 -5.63 -18.33
C GLU A 441 16.77 -5.54 -17.31
N ILE A 442 16.98 -6.63 -16.54
CA ILE A 442 18.14 -6.81 -15.66
C ILE A 442 18.96 -8.00 -16.16
N TRP A 443 20.27 -7.81 -16.33
CA TRP A 443 21.17 -8.83 -16.86
C TRP A 443 22.61 -8.71 -16.35
N LYS A 444 23.39 -9.78 -16.51
CA LYS A 444 24.85 -9.78 -16.33
C LYS A 444 25.53 -9.04 -17.48
N SER A 445 26.19 -7.91 -17.21
CA SER A 445 27.07 -7.22 -18.15
C SER A 445 28.54 -7.50 -17.79
N GLY A 446 29.28 -8.19 -18.65
CA GLY A 446 30.69 -8.52 -18.39
C GLY A 446 30.91 -9.63 -17.35
N SER A 447 32.10 -9.66 -16.72
CA SER A 447 32.46 -10.74 -15.78
C SER A 447 31.75 -10.62 -14.43
N ASP A 448 31.67 -9.39 -13.89
CA ASP A 448 31.24 -9.14 -12.51
C ASP A 448 30.36 -7.87 -12.37
N THR A 449 29.50 -7.53 -13.34
CA THR A 449 28.56 -6.41 -13.22
C THR A 449 27.13 -6.82 -13.54
N THR A 450 26.18 -6.33 -12.74
CA THR A 450 24.75 -6.39 -13.07
C THR A 450 24.36 -5.04 -13.69
N SER A 451 23.67 -5.08 -14.81
CA SER A 451 23.08 -3.89 -15.42
C SER A 451 21.57 -3.98 -15.50
N ALA A 452 20.93 -2.82 -15.37
CA ALA A 452 19.52 -2.62 -15.64
C ALA A 452 19.33 -1.62 -16.78
N LYS A 453 18.22 -1.75 -17.49
CA LYS A 453 17.84 -0.89 -18.59
C LYS A 453 16.32 -0.84 -18.70
N ALA A 454 15.80 0.37 -18.93
CA ALA A 454 14.41 0.58 -19.29
C ALA A 454 14.23 0.56 -20.81
N TRP A 455 13.19 -0.12 -21.25
CA TRP A 455 12.66 -0.11 -22.61
C TRP A 455 11.31 0.61 -22.55
N LEU A 456 11.30 1.87 -23.00
CA LEU A 456 10.13 2.73 -22.85
C LEU A 456 9.04 2.35 -23.85
N ASN A 457 7.82 2.32 -23.36
CA ASN A 457 6.62 2.19 -24.16
C ASN A 457 6.45 3.42 -25.08
N GLN A 458 6.25 3.17 -26.38
CA GLN A 458 6.07 4.20 -27.39
C GLN A 458 4.58 4.48 -27.64
N GLN A 459 3.85 4.82 -26.58
CA GLN A 459 2.42 5.15 -26.63
C GLN A 459 1.59 4.03 -27.29
N GLY A 460 1.81 2.79 -26.86
CA GLY A 460 1.16 1.61 -27.41
C GLY A 460 1.76 1.11 -28.73
N ASN A 461 2.87 1.68 -29.21
CA ASN A 461 3.55 1.26 -30.44
C ASN A 461 4.82 0.44 -30.18
N GLY A 462 4.80 -0.39 -29.13
CA GLY A 462 5.90 -1.24 -28.74
C GLY A 462 6.91 -0.50 -27.86
N PHE A 463 8.12 -1.03 -27.81
CA PHE A 463 9.16 -0.57 -26.90
C PHE A 463 10.42 -0.10 -27.64
N GLU A 464 11.00 0.98 -27.15
CA GLU A 464 12.28 1.51 -27.61
C GLU A 464 13.28 1.67 -26.45
N ASN A 465 14.55 1.71 -26.81
CA ASN A 465 15.62 1.81 -25.82
C ASN A 465 15.63 3.19 -25.15
N HIS A 466 15.50 3.24 -23.82
CA HIS A 466 15.83 4.45 -23.06
C HIS A 466 17.34 4.64 -22.89
N VAL A 467 17.77 5.87 -22.58
CA VAL A 467 19.18 6.28 -22.50
C VAL A 467 20.02 5.30 -21.65
N GLY A 468 21.04 4.69 -22.28
CA GLY A 468 22.11 3.94 -21.60
C GLY A 468 21.69 2.65 -20.87
N SER A 469 22.69 1.88 -20.42
CA SER A 469 22.53 0.82 -19.42
C SER A 469 23.12 1.30 -18.11
N HIS A 470 22.42 1.10 -17.00
CA HIS A 470 22.86 1.54 -15.68
C HIS A 470 23.43 0.36 -14.90
N PRO A 471 24.68 0.44 -14.38
CA PRO A 471 25.21 -0.59 -13.50
C PRO A 471 24.48 -0.52 -12.15
N ILE A 472 23.82 -1.62 -11.77
CA ILE A 472 23.04 -1.73 -10.53
C ILE A 472 23.63 -2.77 -9.58
N GLY A 473 24.95 -2.66 -9.34
CA GLY A 473 25.70 -3.53 -8.44
C GLY A 473 26.67 -4.48 -9.14
N GLY A 474 27.39 -5.29 -8.35
CA GLY A 474 28.37 -6.25 -8.88
C GLY A 474 27.72 -7.49 -9.49
N TRP A 475 28.51 -8.43 -9.98
CA TRP A 475 28.10 -9.80 -10.31
C TRP A 475 29.19 -10.73 -9.77
N THR A 476 29.35 -10.80 -8.46
CA THR A 476 30.23 -11.81 -7.87
C THR A 476 29.38 -13.02 -7.52
N ASP A 477 29.60 -14.10 -8.27
CA ASP A 477 29.04 -15.42 -8.00
C ASP A 477 29.71 -15.97 -6.74
N VAL A 478 28.99 -16.03 -5.62
CA VAL A 478 29.37 -16.98 -4.57
C VAL A 478 28.66 -18.28 -4.88
N GLY A 479 29.34 -19.11 -5.68
CA GLY A 479 29.21 -20.56 -5.70
C GLY A 479 27.92 -21.20 -6.25
N SER A 480 26.82 -20.48 -6.45
CA SER A 480 25.67 -21.01 -7.20
C SER A 480 24.75 -19.88 -7.67
N ALA A 481 24.07 -20.08 -8.78
CA ALA A 481 23.15 -19.13 -9.42
C ALA A 481 21.88 -18.76 -8.59
N LYS A 482 21.94 -18.81 -7.25
CA LYS A 482 20.83 -18.60 -6.31
C LYS A 482 21.06 -17.49 -5.28
N SER A 483 22.18 -16.78 -5.33
CA SER A 483 22.61 -15.88 -4.24
C SER A 483 22.18 -14.42 -4.38
N ARG A 484 21.37 -14.08 -5.40
CA ARG A 484 20.91 -12.70 -5.63
C ARG A 484 19.46 -12.63 -6.08
N ARG A 485 18.71 -11.67 -5.57
CA ARG A 485 17.30 -11.43 -5.93
C ARG A 485 17.09 -9.97 -6.26
N TYR A 486 16.23 -9.73 -7.25
CA TYR A 486 15.74 -8.41 -7.61
C TYR A 486 14.25 -8.38 -7.35
N LEU A 487 13.82 -7.43 -6.53
CA LEU A 487 12.43 -7.13 -6.25
C LEU A 487 12.17 -5.69 -6.70
N THR A 488 10.92 -5.38 -6.98
CA THR A 488 10.50 -4.05 -7.43
C THR A 488 9.50 -3.48 -6.47
N VAL A 489 9.78 -2.27 -6.00
CA VAL A 489 8.92 -1.61 -5.04
C VAL A 489 9.26 -0.12 -4.97
N ASP A 490 8.30 0.74 -4.67
CA ASP A 490 8.56 2.16 -4.40
C ASP A 490 9.20 2.30 -3.02
N VAL A 491 10.53 2.45 -2.96
CA VAL A 491 11.28 2.42 -1.70
C VAL A 491 11.18 3.76 -0.99
N ASN A 492 11.20 4.87 -1.73
CA ASN A 492 11.24 6.22 -1.15
C ASN A 492 9.86 6.90 -1.08
N GLY A 493 8.79 6.24 -1.54
CA GLY A 493 7.43 6.77 -1.51
C GLY A 493 7.21 7.89 -2.53
N ASP A 494 8.05 7.98 -3.56
CA ASP A 494 7.90 8.97 -4.61
C ASP A 494 6.90 8.50 -5.69
N GLY A 495 6.45 7.25 -5.67
CA GLY A 495 5.54 6.69 -6.66
C GLY A 495 6.23 6.23 -7.95
N MET A 496 7.56 6.25 -8.06
CA MET A 496 8.31 5.46 -9.03
C MET A 496 8.52 4.08 -8.43
N THR A 497 8.48 3.06 -9.27
CA THR A 497 8.91 1.74 -8.83
C THR A 497 10.44 1.66 -8.87
N ASP A 498 11.05 1.39 -7.71
CA ASP A 498 12.49 1.20 -7.56
C ASP A 498 12.89 -0.26 -7.64
N ILE A 499 14.20 -0.53 -7.67
CA ILE A 499 14.75 -1.89 -7.61
C ILE A 499 15.40 -2.13 -6.24
N LEU A 500 15.00 -3.22 -5.59
CA LEU A 500 15.71 -3.79 -4.45
C LEU A 500 16.60 -4.94 -4.90
N GLU A 501 17.91 -4.81 -4.67
CA GLU A 501 18.91 -5.84 -4.89
C GLU A 501 19.26 -6.50 -3.55
N ILE A 502 18.91 -7.79 -3.38
CA ILE A 502 19.25 -8.57 -2.19
C ILE A 502 20.35 -9.56 -2.56
N TYR A 503 21.47 -9.52 -1.83
CA TYR A 503 22.67 -10.25 -2.21
C TYR A 503 23.52 -10.69 -1.01
N TYR A 504 24.37 -11.68 -1.25
CA TYR A 504 25.42 -12.09 -0.32
C TYR A 504 26.64 -11.19 -0.42
N ALA A 505 27.05 -10.55 0.68
CA ALA A 505 28.15 -9.59 0.71
C ALA A 505 29.51 -10.18 1.14
N GLY A 506 29.60 -11.50 1.34
CA GLY A 506 30.74 -12.15 2.00
C GLY A 506 30.56 -12.21 3.53
N ASN A 507 31.46 -12.89 4.25
CA ASN A 507 31.45 -13.01 5.72
C ASN A 507 30.12 -13.47 6.33
N ASN A 508 29.35 -14.30 5.62
CA ASN A 508 28.04 -14.74 6.06
C ASN A 508 27.03 -13.58 6.25
N GLU A 509 27.08 -12.52 5.43
CA GLU A 509 26.19 -11.35 5.54
C GLU A 509 25.21 -11.23 4.35
N THR A 510 23.91 -11.08 4.64
CA THR A 510 22.88 -10.69 3.67
C THR A 510 22.77 -9.16 3.61
N ARG A 511 22.80 -8.57 2.41
CA ARG A 511 22.57 -7.14 2.21
C ARG A 511 21.41 -6.86 1.27
N VAL A 512 20.82 -5.68 1.43
CA VAL A 512 19.87 -5.09 0.50
C VAL A 512 20.35 -3.71 0.06
N SER A 513 20.47 -3.51 -1.26
CA SER A 513 20.69 -2.21 -1.87
C SER A 513 19.42 -1.76 -2.56
N SER A 514 19.02 -0.50 -2.37
CA SER A 514 17.96 0.12 -3.15
C SER A 514 18.56 0.91 -4.31
N TRP A 515 17.97 0.79 -5.49
CA TRP A 515 18.32 1.51 -6.70
C TRP A 515 17.10 2.35 -7.11
N LEU A 516 17.15 3.63 -6.78
CA LEU A 516 16.03 4.56 -6.91
C LEU A 516 15.88 4.97 -8.37
N SER A 517 14.67 4.80 -8.91
CA SER A 517 14.34 5.31 -10.23
C SER A 517 14.36 6.83 -10.21
N ASN A 518 14.81 7.43 -11.31
CA ASN A 518 14.76 8.88 -11.50
C ASN A 518 14.13 9.26 -12.84
N GLY A 519 13.39 8.31 -13.41
CA GLY A 519 12.76 8.39 -14.71
C GLY A 519 13.70 8.26 -15.92
N ALA A 520 14.99 8.53 -15.74
CA ALA A 520 15.99 8.30 -16.78
C ALA A 520 16.71 6.95 -16.67
N GLY A 521 16.75 6.39 -15.47
CA GLY A 521 17.44 5.17 -15.11
C GLY A 521 17.39 4.95 -13.61
N PHE A 522 18.47 4.43 -13.04
CA PHE A 522 18.54 4.12 -11.61
C PHE A 522 19.76 4.77 -10.96
N THR A 523 19.56 5.30 -9.75
CA THR A 523 20.61 5.86 -8.90
C THR A 523 20.76 5.04 -7.62
N GLY A 524 21.97 5.00 -7.05
CA GLY A 524 22.20 4.28 -5.80
C GLY A 524 21.48 4.96 -4.63
N GLY A 525 20.63 4.21 -3.94
CA GLY A 525 20.00 4.63 -2.68
C GLY A 525 20.73 4.04 -1.47
N SER A 526 19.95 3.50 -0.54
CA SER A 526 20.45 2.86 0.68
C SER A 526 21.13 1.51 0.43
N ASN A 527 22.05 1.12 1.31
CA ASN A 527 22.64 -0.22 1.37
C ASN A 527 22.67 -0.68 2.84
N ASN A 528 21.89 -1.70 3.17
CA ASN A 528 21.61 -2.11 4.53
C ASN A 528 21.93 -3.59 4.76
N THR A 529 22.32 -3.92 5.99
CA THR A 529 22.57 -5.30 6.43
C THR A 529 21.26 -5.95 6.92
N LEU A 530 20.91 -7.10 6.35
CA LEU A 530 19.74 -7.91 6.74
C LEU A 530 20.10 -9.08 7.68
N GLY A 531 21.29 -9.01 8.30
CA GLY A 531 21.84 -10.03 9.17
C GLY A 531 22.48 -11.19 8.40
N ASP A 532 22.54 -12.36 9.02
CA ASP A 532 23.31 -13.49 8.51
C ASP A 532 22.78 -13.99 7.15
N TRP A 533 23.71 -14.31 6.26
CA TRP A 533 23.53 -15.17 5.10
C TRP A 533 23.54 -16.61 5.59
N VAL A 534 22.70 -17.46 5.02
CA VAL A 534 22.84 -18.91 5.23
C VAL A 534 22.72 -19.54 3.86
N ASP A 535 23.74 -20.30 3.48
CA ASP A 535 23.90 -20.85 2.15
C ASP A 535 22.65 -21.63 1.74
N LEU A 536 22.00 -21.21 0.65
CA LEU A 536 20.73 -21.71 0.12
C LEU A 536 20.87 -23.10 -0.55
N GLY A 537 21.80 -23.92 -0.06
CA GLY A 537 22.17 -25.25 -0.57
C GLY A 537 21.12 -26.34 -0.32
N ALA A 538 20.06 -26.02 0.41
CA ALA A 538 18.81 -26.77 0.43
C ALA A 538 17.72 -25.73 0.14
N ALA A 539 16.83 -25.99 -0.83
CA ALA A 539 15.86 -25.02 -1.33
C ALA A 539 15.14 -24.21 -0.22
N ASN A 540 15.22 -22.88 -0.31
CA ASN A 540 14.38 -21.89 0.38
C ASN A 540 14.58 -21.64 1.88
N GLY A 541 15.79 -21.76 2.44
CA GLY A 541 16.06 -21.35 3.84
C GLY A 541 15.73 -19.88 4.16
N HIS A 542 15.77 -18.98 3.16
CA HIS A 542 15.33 -17.58 3.28
C HIS A 542 14.49 -17.15 2.07
N GLN A 543 13.40 -16.43 2.31
CA GLN A 543 12.61 -15.75 1.28
C GLN A 543 12.34 -14.31 1.66
N PHE A 544 12.13 -13.46 0.66
CA PHE A 544 12.04 -12.02 0.81
C PHE A 544 10.79 -11.53 0.12
N TYR A 545 10.01 -10.72 0.83
CA TYR A 545 8.73 -10.20 0.38
C TYR A 545 8.68 -8.70 0.65
N PRO A 546 8.52 -7.85 -0.39
CA PRO A 546 8.21 -6.46 -0.19
C PRO A 546 6.72 -6.36 0.18
N MET A 547 6.39 -5.72 1.30
CA MET A 547 5.02 -5.63 1.82
C MET A 547 4.88 -4.51 2.86
N ASP A 548 3.81 -3.73 2.82
CA ASP A 548 3.52 -2.68 3.81
C ASP A 548 2.87 -3.29 5.07
N VAL A 549 3.68 -3.71 6.04
CA VAL A 549 3.20 -4.47 7.21
C VAL A 549 2.64 -3.56 8.31
N ASN A 550 3.08 -2.29 8.36
CA ASN A 550 2.60 -1.32 9.33
C ASN A 550 1.43 -0.45 8.82
N GLY A 551 1.18 -0.44 7.50
CA GLY A 551 0.12 0.33 6.83
C GLY A 551 0.48 1.80 6.60
N ASP A 552 1.77 2.14 6.55
CA ASP A 552 2.25 3.51 6.39
C ASP A 552 2.37 3.97 4.94
N GLY A 553 2.12 3.09 3.98
CA GLY A 553 2.22 3.35 2.55
C GLY A 553 3.63 3.18 1.99
N LEU A 554 4.62 2.89 2.82
CA LEU A 554 5.95 2.46 2.39
C LEU A 554 6.04 0.94 2.48
N PRO A 555 6.49 0.27 1.42
CA PRO A 555 6.64 -1.17 1.45
C PRO A 555 7.85 -1.56 2.29
N ASP A 556 7.60 -2.29 3.37
CA ASP A 556 8.64 -2.91 4.19
C ASP A 556 9.25 -4.12 3.49
N LEU A 557 10.33 -4.65 4.07
CA LEU A 557 10.92 -5.91 3.62
C LEU A 557 10.78 -6.99 4.69
N VAL A 558 10.11 -8.08 4.35
CA VAL A 558 10.00 -9.25 5.23
C VAL A 558 10.90 -10.37 4.76
N LYS A 559 11.74 -10.85 5.67
CA LYS A 559 12.61 -12.03 5.49
C LYS A 559 12.05 -13.19 6.29
N THR A 560 11.54 -14.23 5.62
CA THR A 560 11.27 -15.50 6.28
C THR A 560 12.56 -16.32 6.37
N PHE A 561 12.71 -17.10 7.44
CA PHE A 561 13.93 -17.87 7.69
C PHE A 561 13.70 -19.16 8.47
N GLN A 562 14.63 -20.11 8.32
CA GLN A 562 14.79 -21.23 9.25
C GLN A 562 15.66 -20.78 10.44
N GLY A 563 15.12 -20.84 11.66
CA GLY A 563 15.84 -20.58 12.90
C GLY A 563 16.63 -21.79 13.41
N ASN A 564 17.14 -21.72 14.64
CA ASN A 564 17.82 -22.85 15.27
C ASN A 564 16.85 -24.02 15.47
N GLY A 565 17.24 -25.22 15.01
CA GLY A 565 16.38 -26.40 15.08
C GLY A 565 15.33 -26.44 13.96
N ASP A 566 14.08 -26.73 14.33
CA ASP A 566 12.95 -26.88 13.41
C ASP A 566 11.98 -25.69 13.51
N ASP A 567 12.44 -24.50 13.87
CA ASP A 567 11.62 -23.28 13.96
C ASP A 567 11.68 -22.47 12.66
N THR A 568 10.54 -21.96 12.21
CA THR A 568 10.42 -20.94 11.17
C THR A 568 10.28 -19.57 11.83
N GLY A 569 11.00 -18.57 11.34
CA GLY A 569 10.88 -17.18 11.78
C GLY A 569 10.61 -16.21 10.62
N ALA A 570 10.15 -15.00 10.97
CA ALA A 570 10.12 -13.86 10.07
C ALA A 570 10.72 -12.61 10.74
N SER A 571 11.65 -11.96 10.05
CA SER A 571 12.14 -10.64 10.40
C SER A 571 11.45 -9.60 9.53
N ILE A 572 10.98 -8.52 10.15
CA ILE A 572 10.51 -7.33 9.44
C ILE A 572 11.65 -6.30 9.43
N PHE A 573 11.88 -5.68 8.29
CA PHE A 573 12.75 -4.53 8.13
C PHE A 573 11.89 -3.34 7.70
N TRP A 574 11.67 -2.40 8.62
CA TRP A 574 10.87 -1.21 8.38
C TRP A 574 11.52 -0.36 7.30
N ASN A 575 10.77 -0.05 6.26
CA ASN A 575 11.19 0.91 5.26
C ASN A 575 10.95 2.32 5.79
N THR A 576 12.02 3.09 5.96
CA THR A 576 11.91 4.46 6.48
C THR A 576 11.82 5.50 5.37
N GLY A 577 11.73 5.10 4.11
CA GLY A 577 11.86 5.93 2.91
C GLY A 577 13.32 6.25 2.54
N THR A 578 14.26 5.97 3.44
CA THR A 578 15.69 6.28 3.28
C THR A 578 16.60 5.09 3.58
N GLN A 579 16.10 4.06 4.26
CA GLN A 579 16.83 2.84 4.62
C GLN A 579 15.87 1.75 5.12
N PHE A 580 16.39 0.54 5.27
CA PHE A 580 15.69 -0.59 5.90
C PHE A 580 16.24 -0.82 7.31
N VAL A 581 15.38 -0.70 8.33
CA VAL A 581 15.76 -0.88 9.74
C VAL A 581 15.11 -2.13 10.30
N LYS A 582 15.91 -3.07 10.82
CA LYS A 582 15.38 -4.32 11.40
C LYS A 582 14.47 -4.01 12.60
N ASN A 583 13.28 -4.57 12.61
CA ASN A 583 12.43 -4.63 13.79
C ASN A 583 13.13 -5.43 14.90
N SER A 584 12.93 -5.04 16.16
CA SER A 584 13.68 -5.58 17.29
C SER A 584 13.33 -7.04 17.64
N VAL A 585 12.21 -7.56 17.12
CA VAL A 585 11.70 -8.90 17.41
C VAL A 585 11.44 -9.66 16.11
N ASP A 586 11.94 -10.89 16.05
CA ASP A 586 11.59 -11.85 15.00
C ASP A 586 10.29 -12.57 15.39
N SER A 587 9.36 -12.70 14.45
CA SER A 587 8.11 -13.44 14.67
C SER A 587 8.35 -14.93 14.50
N SER A 588 7.93 -15.76 15.47
CA SER A 588 7.94 -17.21 15.31
C SER A 588 6.74 -17.63 14.45
N LEU A 589 7.03 -18.29 13.33
CA LEU A 589 6.03 -18.79 12.38
C LEU A 589 5.76 -20.29 12.54
N GLY A 590 5.99 -20.83 13.74
CA GLY A 590 5.85 -22.26 14.03
C GLY A 590 6.99 -23.11 13.45
N SER A 591 6.71 -24.38 13.14
CA SER A 591 7.76 -25.31 12.72
C SER A 591 8.13 -25.22 11.23
N TRP A 592 9.42 -25.40 10.96
CA TRP A 592 10.07 -25.50 9.65
C TRP A 592 9.94 -26.88 9.00
N LYS A 593 9.89 -27.96 9.79
CA LYS A 593 9.72 -29.30 9.21
C LYS A 593 8.24 -29.66 9.06
N ASN A 594 7.96 -30.42 8.01
CA ASN A 594 6.68 -31.12 7.88
C ASN A 594 6.57 -32.17 9.00
N THR A 595 5.34 -32.44 9.43
CA THR A 595 5.02 -33.39 10.51
C THR A 595 5.46 -34.83 10.20
N ASP A 596 5.77 -35.15 8.94
CA ASP A 596 6.26 -36.46 8.47
C ASP A 596 7.77 -36.51 8.19
N GLY A 597 8.50 -35.39 8.39
CA GLY A 597 9.95 -35.29 8.17
C GLY A 597 10.42 -35.44 6.73
N SER A 598 9.51 -35.44 5.74
CA SER A 598 9.82 -35.85 4.37
C SER A 598 10.42 -34.77 3.47
N ASP A 599 10.26 -33.47 3.79
CA ASP A 599 10.86 -32.40 3.01
C ASP A 599 10.99 -31.05 3.78
N PRO A 600 12.18 -30.46 3.93
CA PRO A 600 12.37 -29.09 4.40
C PRO A 600 11.94 -27.98 3.41
N HIS A 601 11.46 -28.30 2.19
CA HIS A 601 11.16 -27.35 1.10
C HIS A 601 9.67 -27.00 0.91
N ALA A 602 8.81 -27.34 1.87
CA ALA A 602 7.35 -27.35 1.69
C ALA A 602 6.61 -26.07 2.09
N HIS A 603 7.28 -25.01 2.56
CA HIS A 603 6.58 -23.77 2.91
C HIS A 603 6.48 -22.83 1.72
N ARG A 604 5.27 -22.34 1.44
CA ARG A 604 5.02 -21.25 0.50
C ARG A 604 4.36 -20.12 1.27
N TYR A 605 4.75 -18.89 1.01
CA TYR A 605 4.13 -17.72 1.63
C TYR A 605 3.50 -16.89 0.54
N LEU A 606 2.24 -16.53 0.74
CA LEU A 606 1.48 -15.68 -0.15
C LEU A 606 1.25 -14.35 0.57
N PRO A 607 2.04 -13.29 0.26
CA PRO A 607 1.74 -11.93 0.68
C PRO A 607 0.36 -11.53 0.18
N MET A 608 -0.51 -11.13 1.09
CA MET A 608 -1.87 -10.67 0.79
C MET A 608 -2.47 -10.12 2.07
N ASP A 609 -3.32 -9.11 2.00
CA ASP A 609 -4.15 -8.68 3.13
C ASP A 609 -5.24 -9.74 3.35
N VAL A 610 -5.19 -10.54 4.42
CA VAL A 610 -6.19 -11.62 4.61
C VAL A 610 -7.38 -11.16 5.43
N ASN A 611 -7.17 -10.16 6.31
CA ASN A 611 -8.21 -9.66 7.21
C ASN A 611 -8.90 -8.39 6.68
N GLY A 612 -8.44 -7.82 5.56
CA GLY A 612 -9.02 -6.65 4.92
C GLY A 612 -8.74 -5.36 5.68
N ASP A 613 -7.68 -5.31 6.50
CA ASP A 613 -7.37 -4.15 7.31
C ASP A 613 -6.52 -3.11 6.54
N GLY A 614 -6.03 -3.43 5.35
CA GLY A 614 -5.19 -2.56 4.53
C GLY A 614 -3.72 -2.57 4.95
N LYS A 615 -3.31 -3.50 5.82
CA LYS A 615 -1.91 -3.89 6.03
C LYS A 615 -1.64 -5.19 5.28
N ALA A 616 -0.40 -5.38 4.92
CA ALA A 616 0.01 -6.63 4.31
C ALA A 616 0.13 -7.74 5.37
N ASP A 617 -0.67 -8.78 5.18
CA ASP A 617 -0.56 -10.04 5.89
C ASP A 617 0.18 -11.07 5.00
N PHE A 618 0.22 -12.32 5.43
CA PHE A 618 0.45 -13.42 4.51
C PHE A 618 -0.20 -14.73 4.94
N VAL A 619 -0.30 -15.65 3.99
CA VAL A 619 -0.70 -17.03 4.22
C VAL A 619 0.52 -17.93 4.09
N LYS A 620 0.83 -18.69 5.15
CA LYS A 620 1.80 -19.78 5.13
C LYS A 620 1.09 -21.07 4.69
N LEU A 621 1.46 -21.59 3.53
CA LEU A 621 1.03 -22.89 3.03
C LEU A 621 2.11 -23.93 3.30
N TYR A 622 1.73 -25.06 3.86
CA TYR A 622 2.68 -26.12 4.20
C TYR A 622 2.06 -27.51 4.22
N ASN A 623 2.93 -28.50 4.28
CA ASN A 623 2.55 -29.90 4.29
C ASN A 623 2.36 -30.43 5.73
N GLY A 624 1.12 -30.68 6.15
CA GLY A 624 0.82 -31.15 7.51
C GLY A 624 0.88 -32.66 7.70
N THR A 625 0.84 -33.44 6.62
CA THR A 625 1.15 -34.88 6.53
C THR A 625 1.49 -35.16 5.07
N SER A 626 2.09 -36.28 4.67
CA SER A 626 2.51 -36.55 3.27
C SER A 626 1.50 -36.27 2.14
N THR A 627 0.22 -36.07 2.47
CA THR A 627 -0.88 -35.84 1.53
C THR A 627 -1.73 -34.59 1.80
N GLN A 628 -1.40 -33.73 2.77
CA GLN A 628 -2.31 -32.65 3.21
C GLN A 628 -1.67 -31.25 3.22
N THR A 629 -2.24 -30.33 2.44
CA THR A 629 -1.88 -28.91 2.50
C THR A 629 -2.66 -28.22 3.62
N HIS A 630 -1.95 -27.47 4.45
CA HIS A 630 -2.51 -26.58 5.45
C HIS A 630 -2.21 -25.12 5.09
N ALA A 631 -3.14 -24.24 5.40
CA ALA A 631 -2.99 -22.80 5.34
C ALA A 631 -3.02 -22.23 6.76
N GLU A 632 -2.04 -21.41 7.09
CA GLU A 632 -1.95 -20.63 8.32
C GLU A 632 -1.90 -19.14 7.98
N MET A 633 -2.81 -18.36 8.55
CA MET A 633 -2.84 -16.92 8.35
C MET A 633 -1.97 -16.22 9.37
N TRP A 634 -1.29 -15.17 8.93
CA TRP A 634 -0.38 -14.38 9.75
C TRP A 634 -0.66 -12.90 9.52
N TYR A 635 -1.31 -12.27 10.50
CA TYR A 635 -1.73 -10.88 10.40
C TYR A 635 -0.57 -9.94 10.70
N GLY A 636 -0.33 -8.97 9.82
CA GLY A 636 0.63 -7.90 9.97
C GLY A 636 0.29 -7.01 11.15
N SER A 637 1.31 -6.64 11.93
CA SER A 637 1.16 -5.76 13.07
C SER A 637 2.39 -4.87 13.23
N ASN A 638 2.29 -3.86 14.10
CA ASN A 638 3.37 -2.88 14.30
C ASN A 638 4.61 -3.47 14.99
N ASP A 639 4.54 -4.72 15.48
CA ASP A 639 5.61 -5.40 16.21
C ASP A 639 5.99 -6.76 15.61
N GLY A 640 5.34 -7.20 14.52
CA GLY A 640 5.55 -8.54 13.98
C GLY A 640 4.31 -9.10 13.29
N PHE A 641 4.24 -10.43 13.24
CA PHE A 641 3.08 -11.17 12.76
C PHE A 641 2.36 -11.88 13.91
N ILE A 642 1.02 -11.79 13.89
CA ILE A 642 0.15 -12.47 14.84
C ILE A 642 -0.49 -13.66 14.13
N GLN A 643 -0.42 -14.85 14.74
CA GLN A 643 -1.03 -16.04 14.16
C GLN A 643 -2.56 -15.92 14.14
N GLY A 644 -3.14 -16.10 12.95
CA GLY A 644 -4.57 -16.20 12.71
C GLY A 644 -5.06 -17.65 12.72
N ALA A 645 -6.11 -17.91 11.93
CA ALA A 645 -6.65 -19.26 11.82
C ALA A 645 -5.73 -20.20 11.02
N ARG A 646 -5.92 -21.50 11.27
CA ARG A 646 -5.25 -22.60 10.57
C ARG A 646 -6.30 -23.52 9.98
N LEU A 647 -6.18 -23.83 8.70
CA LEU A 647 -7.14 -24.67 7.97
C LEU A 647 -6.45 -25.73 7.11
N TYR A 648 -7.22 -26.77 6.80
CA TYR A 648 -6.89 -27.75 5.76
C TYR A 648 -7.45 -27.25 4.43
N ILE A 649 -6.58 -27.17 3.40
CA ILE A 649 -6.96 -26.64 2.08
C ILE A 649 -6.68 -27.62 0.94
N GLY A 650 -6.81 -28.92 1.20
CA GLY A 650 -6.74 -29.96 0.18
C GLY A 650 -5.47 -30.80 0.21
N GLY A 651 -5.21 -31.49 -0.90
CA GLY A 651 -4.12 -32.46 -1.00
C GLY A 651 -2.75 -31.79 -1.15
N TRP A 652 -1.69 -32.42 -0.65
CA TRP A 652 -0.31 -32.04 -0.94
C TRP A 652 0.24 -32.90 -2.10
N SER A 653 0.93 -32.28 -3.07
CA SER A 653 1.72 -33.05 -4.06
C SER A 653 3.07 -32.37 -4.28
N ASN A 654 4.14 -33.02 -3.81
CA ASN A 654 5.49 -32.48 -3.81
C ASN A 654 6.36 -32.91 -4.99
N THR A 655 5.81 -32.95 -6.20
CA THR A 655 6.64 -33.31 -7.34
C THR A 655 7.22 -32.04 -7.92
N ASN A 656 8.51 -31.77 -7.67
CA ASN A 656 9.37 -30.95 -8.53
C ASN A 656 9.24 -31.51 -9.96
N GLY A 657 8.29 -30.98 -10.73
CA GLY A 657 7.91 -31.56 -12.01
C GLY A 657 6.51 -31.17 -12.44
N ALA A 658 6.02 -31.85 -13.47
CA ALA A 658 4.81 -31.47 -14.18
C ALA A 658 3.61 -31.19 -13.28
N ASN A 659 3.39 -32.07 -12.31
CA ASN A 659 2.15 -32.17 -11.55
C ASN A 659 2.15 -31.33 -10.25
N ALA A 660 3.06 -30.37 -10.11
CA ALA A 660 3.11 -29.51 -8.92
C ALA A 660 1.84 -28.67 -8.78
N ARG A 661 1.26 -28.66 -7.57
CA ARG A 661 0.20 -27.70 -7.23
C ARG A 661 0.74 -26.28 -7.30
N ARG A 662 -0.07 -25.33 -7.77
CA ARG A 662 0.23 -23.88 -7.76
C ARG A 662 -0.84 -23.18 -6.95
N TYR A 663 -0.46 -22.13 -6.23
CA TYR A 663 -1.39 -21.30 -5.46
C TYR A 663 -1.20 -19.86 -5.93
N LEU A 664 -2.29 -19.23 -6.33
CA LEU A 664 -2.31 -17.88 -6.85
C LEU A 664 -3.21 -17.03 -5.94
N PRO A 665 -2.69 -15.91 -5.38
CA PRO A 665 -3.55 -14.91 -4.78
C PRO A 665 -4.35 -14.21 -5.88
N MET A 666 -5.68 -14.22 -5.78
CA MET A 666 -6.59 -13.68 -6.81
C MET A 666 -7.84 -13.12 -6.13
N ASP A 667 -8.26 -11.90 -6.43
CA ASP A 667 -9.57 -11.39 -5.97
C ASP A 667 -10.66 -12.00 -6.85
N THR A 668 -11.30 -13.07 -6.42
CA THR A 668 -12.23 -13.86 -7.23
C THR A 668 -13.69 -13.48 -7.04
N ASN A 669 -13.98 -12.60 -6.07
CA ASN A 669 -15.33 -12.13 -5.75
C ASN A 669 -15.52 -10.63 -5.99
N GLY A 670 -14.45 -9.89 -6.26
CA GLY A 670 -14.45 -8.45 -6.50
C GLY A 670 -14.57 -7.64 -5.21
N ASP A 671 -14.15 -8.19 -4.07
CA ASP A 671 -14.19 -7.48 -2.78
C ASP A 671 -12.97 -6.58 -2.54
N GLY A 672 -12.06 -6.51 -3.52
CA GLY A 672 -10.85 -5.70 -3.49
C GLY A 672 -9.69 -6.38 -2.77
N VAL A 673 -9.86 -7.63 -2.33
CA VAL A 673 -8.80 -8.34 -1.64
C VAL A 673 -8.70 -9.79 -2.14
N ALA A 674 -7.50 -10.35 -2.12
CA ALA A 674 -7.25 -11.64 -2.74
C ALA A 674 -7.80 -12.84 -1.91
N GLU A 675 -8.23 -13.87 -2.63
CA GLU A 675 -8.40 -15.26 -2.20
C GLU A 675 -7.23 -16.14 -2.63
N ILE A 676 -7.29 -17.45 -2.34
CA ILE A 676 -6.33 -18.43 -2.83
C ILE A 676 -7.00 -19.32 -3.88
N VAL A 677 -6.53 -19.22 -5.13
CA VAL A 677 -6.83 -20.18 -6.18
C VAL A 677 -5.75 -21.24 -6.24
N GLU A 678 -6.15 -22.49 -6.02
CA GLU A 678 -5.31 -23.67 -6.15
C GLU A 678 -5.48 -24.29 -7.54
N LEU A 679 -4.36 -24.46 -8.26
CA LEU A 679 -4.28 -25.19 -9.53
C LEU A 679 -3.52 -26.50 -9.33
N TYR A 680 -4.09 -27.62 -9.80
CA TYR A 680 -3.53 -28.95 -9.60
C TYR A 680 -3.85 -29.90 -10.76
N ASN A 681 -3.07 -30.97 -10.92
CA ASN A 681 -3.44 -32.03 -11.87
C ASN A 681 -4.63 -32.82 -11.30
N LYS A 682 -5.79 -32.75 -11.96
CA LYS A 682 -7.03 -33.44 -11.53
C LYS A 682 -7.09 -34.91 -11.96
N GLY A 683 -6.09 -35.37 -12.74
CA GLY A 683 -6.10 -36.67 -13.40
C GLY A 683 -6.92 -36.64 -14.70
N GLY A 684 -6.80 -37.70 -15.50
CA GLY A 684 -7.54 -37.83 -16.76
C GLY A 684 -7.17 -36.81 -17.84
N GLY A 685 -6.04 -36.12 -17.68
CA GLY A 685 -5.61 -35.12 -18.65
C GLY A 685 -6.23 -33.75 -18.43
N TYR A 686 -6.61 -33.35 -17.21
CA TYR A 686 -7.20 -32.02 -16.92
C TYR A 686 -6.49 -31.28 -15.78
N THR A 687 -6.49 -29.94 -15.82
CA THR A 687 -6.14 -29.12 -14.64
C THR A 687 -7.40 -28.90 -13.80
N GLY A 688 -7.30 -29.08 -12.49
CA GLY A 688 -8.33 -28.67 -11.53
C GLY A 688 -8.02 -27.27 -11.02
N ALA A 689 -9.05 -26.45 -10.88
CA ALA A 689 -9.00 -25.18 -10.19
C ALA A 689 -9.98 -25.18 -9.02
N THR A 690 -9.46 -24.88 -7.83
CA THR A 690 -10.23 -24.76 -6.59
C THR A 690 -10.05 -23.37 -6.03
N ASN A 691 -11.12 -22.73 -5.58
CA ASN A 691 -11.04 -21.47 -4.85
C ASN A 691 -11.28 -21.66 -3.37
N TRP A 692 -10.37 -21.08 -2.59
CA TRP A 692 -10.44 -21.01 -1.15
C TRP A 692 -10.72 -19.56 -0.77
N GLN A 693 -11.99 -19.30 -0.47
CA GLN A 693 -12.46 -17.98 -0.12
C GLN A 693 -12.28 -17.75 1.37
N PHE A 694 -11.72 -16.61 1.76
CA PHE A 694 -11.76 -16.20 3.15
C PHE A 694 -13.21 -15.86 3.48
N ASN A 695 -13.74 -16.44 4.57
CA ASN A 695 -15.04 -16.04 5.09
C ASN A 695 -14.91 -14.69 5.82
N ARG A 696 -14.46 -13.69 5.07
CA ARG A 696 -14.51 -12.30 5.44
C ARG A 696 -15.71 -11.71 4.73
N GLN A 697 -16.45 -10.87 5.41
CA GLN A 697 -17.31 -9.96 4.70
C GLN A 697 -16.47 -8.73 4.34
N ALA A 698 -16.61 -8.21 3.12
CA ALA A 698 -16.18 -6.86 2.78
C ALA A 698 -16.60 -5.89 3.90
N ASP A 699 -15.87 -4.79 4.10
CA ASP A 699 -16.27 -3.71 5.02
C ASP A 699 -16.09 -3.99 6.53
N GLN A 700 -15.00 -4.64 6.94
CA GLN A 700 -14.69 -4.79 8.38
C GLN A 700 -14.54 -3.43 9.07
N ASP A 701 -14.91 -3.37 10.35
CA ASP A 701 -14.89 -2.14 11.17
C ASP A 701 -15.76 -1.01 10.61
N GLN A 702 -16.67 -1.29 9.68
CA GLN A 702 -17.68 -0.33 9.26
C GLN A 702 -18.91 -0.37 10.17
N ILE A 703 -19.53 0.79 10.37
CA ILE A 703 -20.75 0.91 11.16
C ILE A 703 -21.91 0.29 10.38
N ILE A 704 -22.61 -0.66 10.99
CA ILE A 704 -23.79 -1.34 10.42
C ILE A 704 -25.11 -0.86 11.01
N ALA A 705 -25.07 -0.32 12.22
CA ALA A 705 -26.25 0.24 12.87
C ALA A 705 -25.86 1.41 13.78
N ILE A 706 -26.77 2.37 13.88
CA ILE A 706 -26.67 3.51 14.79
C ILE A 706 -27.98 3.55 15.57
N THR A 707 -27.89 3.49 16.89
CA THR A 707 -29.05 3.63 17.78
C THR A 707 -28.96 4.96 18.52
N ASP A 708 -29.86 5.87 18.18
CA ASP A 708 -29.99 7.18 18.81
C ASP A 708 -31.07 7.16 19.89
N GLY A 709 -30.70 6.77 21.11
CA GLY A 709 -31.52 6.93 22.32
C GLY A 709 -33.00 6.60 22.16
#